data_AF-I0HFZ8-F1
#
_entry.id   AF-I0HFZ8-F1
#
_cell.length_a   1.000
_cell.length_b   1.000
_cell.length_c   1.000
_cell.angle_alpha   90.00
_cell.angle_beta   90.00
_cell.angle_gamma   90.00
#
_symmetry.space_group_name_H-M   'P 1'
#
loop_
_entity.id
_entity.type
_entity.pdbx_description
1 polymer ?
#
loop_
_entity_poly.entity_id
_entity_poly.type
_entity_poly.pdbx_seq_one_letter_code
_entity_poly.pdbx_strand_id
1 'polypeptide(L)'
;MTGLESLYTAQKVYRPLALRLEIANECTCVHWDRYSVNDGSGIESQVARHCAHYPDDPDVAAYRALPAEAFESVAAGAEYGIQWLSLADLHHTLTDRRPVIAFVVIGKTVFFRVELSAVERQIQRPDGENENAYTSLVLAVTNQLRNLQVSRWADDITRAARENVNWSIIMRRHHERGIRMSLGGTAFTLAEKADRTALKLLGAVGSEDDPERRRKLLGSRLMAMQVGGAALAEDQMPYGWELEKDKRGRERRVKTKGLIPVAVAANAPALAAAYAMHAEGKTYESICTALAEFEKDGVMSRRSGQRYDLDFAAAVGDTFRAYDAALTVFQAHWPSGIPRPTPPDEATIVAYESGEDPAELFTYEQRLVIARPELLRTGMLLRAVVNDIRGRGLELAGLTPHYADDYDEKGVFYLEARWPWPIDAGTGQEMPRFGIPDEILRLSAGRLLRSIGRRRKPTGGLAHVRTERRVLQGFGTWELADGREATLIARMNNNGRANMVLLGRNKPADGTSPGWTRELAQPKKCILATLNLNALCGDLAHRIGEAVTAQIDPARLAPASAVLRAESTDRTEHVRAGLLARAEAADQAAEKSERAARGARTSAALAAEDGDEEEAAEYRKDASSHAVDARRARQEAETLRQRAADLDQQTERAQTANVNLSTTAYLVAGLQRAASNNGTGPAALGELADAHLHSWNVQASRDTEGYWANYEVKLDVPVLPGGVVQIDIRGRVRDVRTRRPMTGLRGAVAQGATAETVFAKGLPLNAVVTADLNRKTLLNRHIMPWLSSHQVSTRGARCALVDHPLPEVRQVVYADVTGTDMPQLAAYPTAWREHILATYRDPGLQWGNAASPDDTTLVRQLIATLGLPGVRSDGRGLEIKSIARYAGVAADVVRELVLPTSRYGLGFERPRYLAYVGERSDRVQLISCTHGCEQGLCDLVALYPEVSASGYGVICSTCWRLPNTADPKWQTIVFPAIYGRSFNRTSPKGSLRDAVQTVPIGPAVPMAIVD
;
A
#
# COMPACT_ATOMS: atom_id res chain seq x y z
N MET A 1 35.55 19.48 1.60
CA MET A 1 34.11 19.17 1.48
C MET A 1 33.43 19.56 2.78
N THR A 2 32.69 20.66 2.81
CA THR A 2 31.84 21.02 3.96
C THR A 2 30.65 20.06 4.00
N GLY A 3 30.64 19.16 4.98
CA GLY A 3 29.55 18.19 5.15
C GLY A 3 28.22 18.86 5.50
N LEU A 4 27.11 18.15 5.30
CA LEU A 4 25.74 18.58 5.65
C LEU A 4 25.62 19.17 7.07
N GLU A 5 26.47 18.74 8.00
CA GLU A 5 26.53 19.23 9.38
C GLU A 5 26.80 20.74 9.48
N SER A 6 27.53 21.34 8.52
CA SER A 6 27.82 22.78 8.56
C SER A 6 26.59 23.65 8.34
N LEU A 7 25.52 23.10 7.74
CA LEU A 7 24.26 23.82 7.47
C LEU A 7 23.37 23.97 8.70
N TYR A 8 23.67 23.25 9.78
CA TYR A 8 22.84 23.20 10.98
C TYR A 8 23.60 23.74 12.21
N THR A 9 22.85 24.18 13.22
CA THR A 9 23.36 24.47 14.57
C THR A 9 23.62 23.17 15.33
N ALA A 10 24.31 23.26 16.47
CA ALA A 10 24.50 22.12 17.37
C ALA A 10 23.16 21.51 17.88
N GLN A 11 22.08 22.30 17.84
CA GLN A 11 20.73 21.88 18.19
C GLN A 11 19.98 21.24 17.01
N LYS A 12 20.69 20.99 15.90
CA LYS A 12 20.13 20.47 14.64
C LYS A 12 19.05 21.36 14.04
N VAL A 13 19.19 22.69 14.19
CA VAL A 13 18.32 23.69 13.58
C VAL A 13 19.02 24.27 12.35
N TYR A 14 18.31 24.41 11.24
CA TYR A 14 18.89 24.98 10.03
C TYR A 14 19.33 26.42 10.29
N ARG A 15 20.57 26.78 9.93
CA ARG A 15 21.20 28.04 10.35
C ARG A 15 20.41 29.30 9.97
N PRO A 16 19.85 29.44 8.75
CA PRO A 16 19.00 30.57 8.40
C PRO A 16 17.82 30.76 9.36
N LEU A 17 17.10 29.68 9.71
CA LEU A 17 16.04 29.73 10.70
C LEU A 17 16.57 30.11 12.08
N ALA A 18 17.67 29.50 12.52
CA ALA A 18 18.24 29.75 13.84
C ALA A 18 18.61 31.22 14.05
N LEU A 19 19.22 31.85 13.04
CA LEU A 19 19.57 33.28 13.06
C LEU A 19 18.33 34.17 13.19
N ARG A 20 17.25 33.86 12.46
CA ARG A 20 15.99 34.60 12.55
C ARG A 20 15.34 34.48 13.93
N LEU A 21 15.51 33.33 14.60
CA LEU A 21 14.91 33.06 15.91
C LEU A 21 15.70 33.64 17.09
N GLU A 22 16.88 34.24 16.89
CA GLU A 22 17.71 34.77 17.99
C GLU A 22 16.98 35.81 18.85
N ILE A 23 16.14 36.64 18.22
CA ILE A 23 15.27 37.64 18.85
C ILE A 23 14.30 37.00 19.86
N ALA A 24 13.94 35.73 19.67
CA ALA A 24 12.98 35.02 20.51
C ALA A 24 13.64 34.16 21.62
N ASN A 25 14.97 34.20 21.78
CA ASN A 25 15.70 33.33 22.72
C ASN A 25 15.27 33.50 24.18
N GLU A 26 14.81 34.68 24.56
CA GLU A 26 14.34 35.00 25.92
C GLU A 26 12.87 34.66 26.16
N CYS A 27 12.12 34.31 25.10
CA CYS A 27 10.70 33.97 25.21
C CYS A 27 10.51 32.67 26.01
N THR A 28 9.53 32.68 26.92
CA THR A 28 9.11 31.51 27.69
C THR A 28 7.85 30.87 27.12
N CYS A 29 7.17 31.55 26.19
CA CYS A 29 5.97 31.05 25.55
C CYS A 29 6.05 31.17 24.02
N VAL A 30 5.43 30.21 23.33
CA VAL A 30 5.12 30.29 21.90
C VAL A 30 3.62 30.16 21.69
N HIS A 31 3.06 30.98 20.81
CA HIS A 31 1.67 30.88 20.38
C HIS A 31 1.61 30.53 18.90
N TRP A 32 0.93 29.43 18.57
CA TRP A 32 0.77 28.96 17.21
C TRP A 32 -0.59 29.34 16.65
N ASP A 33 -0.58 30.27 15.71
CA ASP A 33 -1.71 30.70 14.91
C ASP A 33 -1.55 30.13 13.50
N ARG A 34 -2.54 29.36 13.03
CA ARG A 34 -2.59 28.93 11.63
C ARG A 34 -3.68 29.69 10.92
N TYR A 35 -3.35 30.34 9.81
CA TYR A 35 -4.30 31.13 9.05
C TYR A 35 -4.45 30.61 7.63
N SER A 36 -5.63 30.84 7.06
CA SER A 36 -5.87 30.64 5.65
C SER A 36 -6.03 31.99 4.98
N VAL A 37 -5.22 32.23 3.95
CA VAL A 37 -5.46 33.32 3.00
C VAL A 37 -6.78 33.14 2.22
N ASN A 38 -7.37 31.94 2.25
CA ASN A 38 -8.64 31.61 1.61
C ASN A 38 -9.86 31.80 2.52
N ASP A 39 -9.68 32.20 3.78
CA ASP A 39 -10.79 32.42 4.70
C ASP A 39 -11.40 33.82 4.49
N GLY A 40 -12.66 33.85 4.06
CA GLY A 40 -13.38 35.08 3.71
C GLY A 40 -13.74 35.97 4.91
N SER A 41 -13.46 35.55 6.15
CA SER A 41 -13.69 36.37 7.35
C SER A 41 -12.57 37.40 7.63
N GLY A 42 -11.48 37.38 6.86
CA GLY A 42 -10.36 38.32 7.02
C GLY A 42 -9.37 37.95 8.14
N ILE A 43 -8.24 38.66 8.19
CA ILE A 43 -7.13 38.39 9.12
C ILE A 43 -7.55 38.67 10.56
N GLU A 44 -8.25 39.77 10.82
CA GLU A 44 -8.70 40.17 12.16
C GLU A 44 -9.62 39.13 12.80
N SER A 45 -10.60 38.62 12.06
CA SER A 45 -11.50 37.56 12.53
C SER A 45 -10.73 36.27 12.84
N GLN A 46 -9.71 35.95 12.05
CA GLN A 46 -8.85 34.78 12.32
C GLN A 46 -8.00 34.96 13.58
N VAL A 47 -7.37 36.14 13.77
CA VAL A 47 -6.66 36.49 15.01
C VAL A 47 -7.59 36.37 16.21
N ALA A 48 -8.77 37.01 16.14
CA ALA A 48 -9.73 37.03 17.24
C ALA A 48 -10.16 35.62 17.66
N ARG A 49 -10.42 34.72 16.70
CA ARG A 49 -10.77 33.32 17.00
C ARG A 49 -9.61 32.55 17.63
N HIS A 50 -8.38 32.71 17.14
CA HIS A 50 -7.25 31.93 17.66
C HIS A 50 -6.75 32.41 19.03
N CYS A 51 -7.00 33.69 19.33
CA CYS A 51 -6.66 34.31 20.61
C CYS A 51 -7.82 34.28 21.62
N ALA A 52 -9.02 33.83 21.24
CA ALA A 52 -10.22 33.88 22.09
C ALA A 52 -10.06 33.16 23.45
N HIS A 53 -9.22 32.12 23.50
CA HIS A 53 -9.00 31.28 24.68
C HIS A 53 -7.97 31.83 25.66
N TYR A 54 -7.34 32.96 25.33
CA TYR A 54 -6.36 33.63 26.16
C TYR A 54 -6.73 35.11 26.37
N PRO A 55 -7.95 35.42 26.84
CA PRO A 55 -8.44 36.80 26.90
C PRO A 55 -7.71 37.65 27.93
N ASP A 56 -7.20 37.03 29.00
CA ASP A 56 -6.54 37.71 30.12
C ASP A 56 -5.01 37.83 29.96
N ASP A 57 -4.45 37.38 28.83
CA ASP A 57 -3.02 37.42 28.60
C ASP A 57 -2.60 38.76 27.94
N PRO A 58 -1.73 39.56 28.58
CA PRO A 58 -1.33 40.88 28.08
C PRO A 58 -0.54 40.82 26.78
N ASP A 59 0.25 39.76 26.55
CA ASP A 59 0.98 39.57 25.28
C ASP A 59 -0.01 39.27 24.16
N VAL A 60 -1.07 38.51 24.44
CA VAL A 60 -2.15 38.20 23.48
C VAL A 60 -2.99 39.44 23.19
N ALA A 61 -3.31 40.26 24.19
CA ALA A 61 -4.02 41.52 24.00
C ALA A 61 -3.23 42.48 23.08
N ALA A 62 -1.91 42.59 23.30
CA ALA A 62 -1.02 43.38 22.45
C ALA A 62 -0.89 42.80 21.03
N TYR A 63 -0.85 41.48 20.87
CA TYR A 63 -0.88 40.84 19.55
C TYR A 63 -2.18 41.13 18.79
N ARG A 64 -3.33 41.12 19.48
CA ARG A 64 -4.64 41.44 18.90
C ARG A 64 -4.81 42.91 18.52
N ALA A 65 -4.02 43.80 19.11
CA ALA A 65 -4.03 45.22 18.81
C ALA A 65 -3.23 45.58 17.55
N LEU A 66 -2.47 44.63 16.98
CA LEU A 66 -1.78 44.85 15.72
C LEU A 66 -2.78 45.03 14.57
N PRO A 67 -2.62 46.07 13.73
CA PRO A 67 -3.52 46.33 12.62
C PRO A 67 -3.41 45.23 11.55
N ALA A 68 -4.51 44.96 10.83
CA ALA A 68 -4.53 43.92 9.80
C ALA A 68 -3.47 44.17 8.70
N GLU A 69 -3.22 45.43 8.39
CA GLU A 69 -2.24 45.94 7.44
C GLU A 69 -0.81 45.48 7.78
N ALA A 70 -0.49 45.30 9.07
CA ALA A 70 0.82 44.82 9.52
C ALA A 70 1.14 43.40 9.00
N PHE A 71 0.11 42.62 8.64
CA PHE A 71 0.26 41.26 8.12
C PHE A 71 0.11 41.17 6.59
N GLU A 72 0.00 42.30 5.87
CA GLU A 72 -0.23 42.30 4.42
C GLU A 72 1.04 42.19 3.58
N SER A 73 2.20 42.61 4.10
CA SER A 73 3.48 42.53 3.38
C SER A 73 4.67 42.50 4.32
N VAL A 74 5.84 42.11 3.79
CA VAL A 74 7.11 42.13 4.53
C VAL A 74 7.47 43.55 4.99
N ALA A 75 7.24 44.56 4.14
CA ALA A 75 7.54 45.96 4.45
C ALA A 75 6.60 46.50 5.54
N ALA A 76 5.29 46.27 5.41
CA ALA A 76 4.31 46.71 6.41
C ALA A 76 4.53 46.06 7.77
N GLY A 77 4.86 44.77 7.80
CA GLY A 77 5.09 44.07 9.07
C GLY A 77 6.38 44.49 9.79
N ALA A 78 7.40 44.94 9.07
CA ALA A 78 8.67 45.34 9.66
C ALA A 78 8.52 46.51 10.66
N GLU A 79 7.61 47.45 10.40
CA GLU A 79 7.31 48.59 11.28
C GLU A 79 6.75 48.16 12.64
N TYR A 80 6.13 46.98 12.70
CA TYR A 80 5.56 46.37 13.90
C TYR A 80 6.44 45.25 14.47
N GLY A 81 7.68 45.10 13.99
CA GLY A 81 8.60 44.06 14.42
C GLY A 81 8.25 42.65 13.94
N ILE A 82 7.36 42.51 12.95
CA ILE A 82 7.00 41.23 12.35
C ILE A 82 8.08 40.80 11.36
N GLN A 83 8.60 39.59 11.56
CA GLN A 83 9.53 38.95 10.64
C GLN A 83 8.82 37.88 9.82
N TRP A 84 9.18 37.80 8.54
CA TRP A 84 8.63 36.81 7.62
C TRP A 84 9.65 35.72 7.30
N LEU A 85 9.17 34.47 7.29
CA LEU A 85 9.93 33.29 6.91
C LEU A 85 9.29 32.67 5.66
N SER A 86 10.17 32.27 4.75
CA SER A 86 9.84 31.44 3.60
C SER A 86 10.09 29.96 3.92
N LEU A 87 9.70 29.08 3.01
CA LEU A 87 9.99 27.65 3.14
C LEU A 87 11.48 27.33 3.02
N ALA A 88 12.19 28.08 2.17
CA ALA A 88 13.64 27.98 2.04
C ALA A 88 14.38 28.32 3.34
N ASP A 89 13.78 29.13 4.22
CA ASP A 89 14.36 29.44 5.52
C ASP A 89 14.26 28.27 6.52
N LEU A 90 13.35 27.31 6.31
CA LEU A 90 13.08 26.22 7.25
C LEU A 90 14.00 25.02 7.08
N HIS A 91 14.40 24.70 5.85
CA HIS A 91 15.20 23.52 5.55
C HIS A 91 15.97 23.64 4.24
N HIS A 92 17.20 23.12 4.19
CA HIS A 92 18.10 23.25 3.04
C HIS A 92 17.62 22.59 1.73
N THR A 93 16.64 21.68 1.79
CA THR A 93 16.04 21.03 0.62
C THR A 93 14.88 21.81 0.00
N LEU A 94 14.41 22.87 0.68
CA LEU A 94 13.33 23.72 0.20
C LEU A 94 13.90 24.94 -0.52
N THR A 95 13.33 25.28 -1.68
CA THR A 95 13.79 26.40 -2.51
C THR A 95 12.78 27.55 -2.60
N ASP A 96 11.55 27.36 -2.11
CA ASP A 96 10.49 28.37 -2.21
C ASP A 96 10.74 29.55 -1.24
N ARG A 97 10.90 30.73 -1.84
CA ARG A 97 11.17 32.00 -1.15
C ARG A 97 9.92 32.84 -0.87
N ARG A 98 8.73 32.35 -1.22
CA ARG A 98 7.47 33.02 -0.88
C ARG A 98 7.32 33.07 0.64
N PRO A 99 7.00 34.25 1.23
CA PRO A 99 6.73 34.35 2.65
C PRO A 99 5.44 33.61 2.99
N VAL A 100 5.53 32.63 3.90
CA VAL A 100 4.39 31.78 4.30
C VAL A 100 4.20 31.75 5.82
N ILE A 101 5.15 32.27 6.58
CA ILE A 101 5.10 32.37 8.04
C ILE A 101 5.46 33.79 8.43
N ALA A 102 4.66 34.40 9.29
CA ALA A 102 5.01 35.64 9.97
C ALA A 102 5.24 35.32 11.46
N PHE A 103 6.22 35.92 12.10
CA PHE A 103 6.35 35.85 13.55
C PHE A 103 6.72 37.18 14.17
N VAL A 104 6.28 37.40 15.39
CA VAL A 104 6.56 38.61 16.17
C VAL A 104 6.78 38.23 17.63
N VAL A 105 7.70 38.92 18.29
CA VAL A 105 7.93 38.77 19.73
C VAL A 105 7.24 39.91 20.46
N ILE A 106 6.36 39.55 21.38
CA ILE A 106 5.63 40.50 22.24
C ILE A 106 5.78 40.01 23.67
N GLY A 107 6.37 40.83 24.54
CA GLY A 107 6.64 40.47 25.93
C GLY A 107 7.49 39.20 26.03
N LYS A 108 6.94 38.14 26.62
CA LYS A 108 7.62 36.84 26.77
C LYS A 108 7.12 35.78 25.78
N THR A 109 6.27 36.18 24.84
CA THR A 109 5.61 35.28 23.90
C THR A 109 6.07 35.56 22.47
N VAL A 110 6.49 34.51 21.76
CA VAL A 110 6.66 34.57 20.30
C VAL A 110 5.38 34.06 19.63
N PHE A 111 4.78 34.89 18.80
CA PHE A 111 3.57 34.57 18.03
C PHE A 111 3.99 34.13 16.64
N PHE A 112 3.67 32.90 16.26
CA PHE A 112 3.84 32.41 14.89
C PHE A 112 2.49 32.37 14.20
N ARG A 113 2.41 33.04 13.05
CA ARG A 113 1.28 33.03 12.13
C ARG A 113 1.67 32.27 10.87
N VAL A 114 1.18 31.03 10.73
CA VAL A 114 1.59 30.08 9.71
C VAL A 114 0.48 29.87 8.67
N GLU A 115 0.80 30.07 7.39
CA GLU A 115 -0.14 29.83 6.29
C GLU A 115 -0.42 28.31 6.14
N LEU A 116 -1.68 27.93 5.90
CA LEU A 116 -2.05 26.51 5.70
C LEU A 116 -1.25 25.81 4.59
N SER A 117 -0.80 26.53 3.56
CA SER A 117 0.02 25.97 2.47
C SER A 117 1.37 25.42 2.95
N ALA A 118 1.92 25.94 4.06
CA ALA A 118 3.13 25.41 4.69
C ALA A 118 2.90 24.05 5.38
N VAL A 119 1.65 23.67 5.64
CA VAL A 119 1.28 22.38 6.26
C VAL A 119 1.15 21.26 5.20
N GLU A 120 1.07 21.61 3.92
CA GLU A 120 0.85 20.64 2.82
C GLU A 120 2.15 20.12 2.20
N ARG A 121 3.26 20.83 2.41
CA ARG A 121 4.54 20.52 1.76
C ARG A 121 5.39 19.62 2.63
N GLN A 122 5.76 18.47 2.07
CA GLN A 122 6.61 17.46 2.70
C GLN A 122 8.09 17.81 2.51
N ILE A 123 8.85 17.68 3.58
CA ILE A 123 10.30 17.79 3.66
C ILE A 123 10.84 16.38 3.80
N GLN A 124 11.65 15.97 2.83
CA GLN A 124 12.41 14.74 2.93
C GLN A 124 13.62 14.96 3.84
N ARG A 125 13.62 14.30 5.01
CA ARG A 125 14.74 14.35 5.95
C ARG A 125 15.81 13.33 5.56
N PRO A 126 17.11 13.67 5.62
CA PRO A 126 18.19 12.71 5.39
C PRO A 126 18.28 11.62 6.49
N ASP A 127 17.72 11.90 7.68
CA ASP A 127 17.89 11.11 8.90
C ASP A 127 16.58 10.48 9.43
N GLY A 128 15.48 10.52 8.68
CA GLY A 128 14.18 10.06 9.17
C GLY A 128 13.06 9.98 8.14
N GLU A 129 11.82 9.82 8.63
CA GLU A 129 10.59 9.85 7.82
C GLU A 129 10.33 11.26 7.25
N ASN A 130 9.56 11.36 6.16
CA ASN A 130 9.16 12.64 5.59
C ASN A 130 8.28 13.41 6.61
N GLU A 131 8.56 14.69 6.81
CA GLU A 131 7.81 15.56 7.73
C GLU A 131 7.24 16.76 6.96
N ASN A 132 6.08 17.29 7.34
CA ASN A 132 5.61 18.54 6.73
C ASN A 132 6.38 19.77 7.29
N ALA A 133 6.46 20.85 6.52
CA ALA A 133 7.25 22.03 6.88
C ALA A 133 6.79 22.71 8.19
N TYR A 134 5.49 22.66 8.51
CA TYR A 134 4.98 23.15 9.78
C TYR A 134 5.48 22.32 10.98
N THR A 135 5.50 21.00 10.88
CA THR A 135 6.07 20.12 11.92
C THR A 135 7.56 20.38 12.11
N SER A 136 8.31 20.54 11.02
CA SER A 136 9.74 20.88 11.11
C SER A 136 9.97 22.26 11.75
N LEU A 137 9.14 23.27 11.47
CA LEU A 137 9.17 24.57 12.15
C LEU A 137 8.94 24.41 13.67
N VAL A 138 7.89 23.69 14.08
CA VAL A 138 7.58 23.47 15.50
C VAL A 138 8.76 22.79 16.20
N LEU A 139 9.36 21.77 15.60
CA LEU A 139 10.52 21.07 16.17
C LEU A 139 11.76 21.96 16.22
N ALA A 140 12.00 22.76 15.19
CA ALA A 140 13.12 23.70 15.13
C ALA A 140 13.01 24.79 16.20
N VAL A 141 11.83 25.41 16.36
CA VAL A 141 11.55 26.39 17.41
C VAL A 141 11.72 25.77 18.80
N THR A 142 11.15 24.58 19.02
CA THR A 142 11.33 23.83 20.27
C THR A 142 12.80 23.57 20.59
N ASN A 143 13.62 23.28 19.57
CA ASN A 143 15.05 23.01 19.72
C ASN A 143 15.87 24.27 19.97
N GLN A 144 15.58 25.35 19.23
CA GLN A 144 16.31 26.62 19.28
C GLN A 144 16.02 27.37 20.58
N LEU A 145 14.74 27.53 20.94
CA LEU A 145 14.31 28.31 22.09
C LEU A 145 14.46 27.48 23.37
N ARG A 146 15.56 27.69 24.09
CA ARG A 146 15.90 26.89 25.29
C ARG A 146 15.01 27.20 26.49
N ASN A 147 14.56 28.45 26.61
CA ASN A 147 13.77 28.95 27.72
C ASN A 147 12.27 28.68 27.57
N LEU A 148 11.86 28.01 26.48
CA LEU A 148 10.47 27.75 26.19
C LEU A 148 9.84 26.81 27.24
N GLN A 149 8.82 27.29 27.94
CA GLN A 149 8.10 26.57 29.00
C GLN A 149 6.69 26.16 28.57
N VAL A 150 6.06 26.94 27.69
CA VAL A 150 4.67 26.72 27.24
C VAL A 150 4.56 26.89 25.74
N SER A 151 3.86 25.98 25.10
CA SER A 151 3.42 26.12 23.71
C SER A 151 1.89 26.16 23.67
N ARG A 152 1.31 27.19 23.04
CA ARG A 152 -0.13 27.49 23.01
C ARG A 152 -0.72 27.28 21.62
N TRP A 153 -1.95 26.79 21.58
CA TRP A 153 -2.75 26.54 20.38
C TRP A 153 -4.20 26.92 20.64
N ALA A 154 -4.90 27.38 19.59
CA ALA A 154 -6.27 27.87 19.68
C ALA A 154 -7.27 26.87 20.27
N ASP A 155 -7.53 25.72 19.63
CA ASP A 155 -8.72 24.91 19.99
C ASP A 155 -8.56 23.39 19.86
N ASP A 156 -7.86 22.90 18.85
CA ASP A 156 -7.87 21.47 18.51
C ASP A 156 -6.48 20.94 18.12
N ILE A 157 -6.28 19.63 18.29
CA ILE A 157 -5.01 18.95 17.97
C ILE A 157 -4.75 18.89 16.46
N THR A 158 -5.79 18.95 15.63
CA THR A 158 -5.63 19.06 14.16
C THR A 158 -4.97 20.37 13.77
N ARG A 159 -4.96 21.37 14.68
CA ARG A 159 -4.20 22.62 14.59
C ARG A 159 -2.72 22.47 14.81
N ALA A 160 -2.31 21.52 15.65
CA ALA A 160 -0.92 21.24 15.94
C ALA A 160 -0.30 20.22 14.98
N ALA A 161 -1.07 19.29 14.40
CA ALA A 161 -0.56 18.34 13.40
C ALA A 161 -1.67 17.80 12.48
N ARG A 162 -1.36 17.61 11.19
CA ARG A 162 -2.27 17.03 10.19
C ARG A 162 -2.38 15.51 10.27
N GLU A 163 -1.34 14.83 10.77
CA GLU A 163 -1.23 13.37 10.82
C GLU A 163 -0.86 12.89 12.24
N ASN A 164 -1.32 11.70 12.60
CA ASN A 164 -1.07 11.08 13.90
C ASN A 164 0.43 10.87 14.20
N VAL A 165 1.24 10.63 13.16
CA VAL A 165 2.70 10.47 13.27
C VAL A 165 3.33 11.80 13.68
N ASN A 166 3.01 12.89 12.98
CA ASN A 166 3.50 14.23 13.27
C ASN A 166 3.11 14.70 14.68
N TRP A 167 1.86 14.43 15.09
CA TRP A 167 1.39 14.74 16.45
C TRP A 167 2.20 14.02 17.52
N SER A 168 2.48 12.72 17.30
CA SER A 168 3.24 11.90 18.23
C SER A 168 4.68 12.40 18.41
N ILE A 169 5.29 12.93 17.34
CA ILE A 169 6.64 13.50 17.36
C ILE A 169 6.67 14.82 18.15
N ILE A 170 5.70 15.72 17.90
CA ILE A 170 5.59 16.99 18.63
C ILE A 170 5.40 16.74 20.13
N MET A 171 4.48 15.85 20.52
CA MET A 171 4.27 15.49 21.93
C MET A 171 5.51 14.90 22.57
N ARG A 172 6.22 13.99 21.86
CA ARG A 172 7.46 13.41 22.39
C ARG A 172 8.49 14.50 22.67
N ARG A 173 8.65 15.45 21.75
CA ARG A 173 9.63 16.53 21.91
C ARG A 173 9.30 17.46 23.06
N HIS A 174 8.02 17.83 23.21
CA HIS A 174 7.56 18.63 24.33
C HIS A 174 7.74 17.90 25.67
N HIS A 175 7.54 16.58 25.69
CA HIS A 175 7.79 15.74 26.87
C HIS A 175 9.28 15.70 27.24
N GLU A 176 10.16 15.43 26.27
CA GLU A 176 11.62 15.41 26.46
C GLU A 176 12.16 16.75 26.98
N ARG A 177 11.55 17.86 26.54
CA ARG A 177 11.97 19.22 26.90
C ARG A 177 11.23 19.80 28.11
N GLY A 178 10.27 19.08 28.68
CA GLY A 178 9.47 19.56 29.81
C GLY A 178 8.57 20.75 29.49
N ILE A 179 8.16 20.90 28.22
CA ILE A 179 7.32 22.02 27.76
C ILE A 179 5.84 21.65 27.92
N ARG A 180 5.09 22.52 28.59
CA ARG A 180 3.64 22.36 28.74
C ARG A 180 2.93 22.69 27.43
N MET A 181 1.87 21.95 27.15
CA MET A 181 1.06 22.16 25.95
C MET A 181 -0.27 22.78 26.33
N SER A 182 -0.67 23.92 25.77
CA SER A 182 -1.96 24.55 26.05
C SER A 182 -2.86 24.55 24.81
N LEU A 183 -3.99 23.85 24.88
CA LEU A 183 -4.98 23.71 23.80
C LEU A 183 -6.35 24.17 24.32
N GLY A 184 -7.06 25.04 23.60
CA GLY A 184 -8.39 25.51 24.02
C GLY A 184 -8.37 26.16 25.40
N GLY A 185 -7.29 26.89 25.74
CA GLY A 185 -7.07 27.49 27.06
C GLY A 185 -6.67 26.50 28.17
N THR A 186 -6.77 25.19 27.95
CA THR A 186 -6.39 24.17 28.95
C THR A 186 -4.92 23.83 28.83
N ALA A 187 -4.17 23.86 29.93
CA ALA A 187 -2.75 23.51 29.97
C ALA A 187 -2.55 22.04 30.38
N PHE A 188 -1.75 21.31 29.61
CA PHE A 188 -1.43 19.90 29.77
C PHE A 188 0.06 19.73 30.08
N THR A 189 0.36 18.92 31.10
CA THR A 189 1.72 18.59 31.51
C THR A 189 2.06 17.16 31.09
N LEU A 190 2.89 17.00 30.06
CA LEU A 190 3.22 15.69 29.49
C LEU A 190 3.99 14.74 30.43
N ALA A 191 4.51 15.24 31.55
CA ALA A 191 5.06 14.41 32.63
C ALA A 191 3.95 13.58 33.32
N GLU A 192 2.72 14.10 33.34
CA GLU A 192 1.57 13.43 33.92
C GLU A 192 0.96 12.41 32.94
N LYS A 193 0.73 11.19 33.43
CA LYS A 193 0.20 10.11 32.59
C LYS A 193 -1.21 10.41 32.10
N ALA A 194 -2.04 11.08 32.91
CA ALA A 194 -3.42 11.43 32.57
C ALA A 194 -3.45 12.40 31.38
N ASP A 195 -2.75 13.53 31.49
CA ASP A 195 -2.64 14.54 30.44
C ASP A 195 -2.06 13.99 29.13
N ARG A 196 -0.99 13.18 29.23
CA ARG A 196 -0.42 12.50 28.06
C ARG A 196 -1.39 11.52 27.41
N THR A 197 -2.30 10.93 28.18
CA THR A 197 -3.34 10.03 27.64
C THR A 197 -4.48 10.82 27.00
N ALA A 198 -4.90 11.93 27.62
CA ALA A 198 -5.89 12.85 27.07
C ALA A 198 -5.45 13.42 25.72
N LEU A 199 -4.20 13.91 25.62
CA LEU A 199 -3.62 14.42 24.38
C LEU A 199 -3.50 13.35 23.27
N LYS A 200 -3.26 12.08 23.65
CA LYS A 200 -3.26 10.96 22.69
C LYS A 200 -4.65 10.62 22.18
N LEU A 201 -5.66 10.62 23.06
CA LEU A 201 -7.05 10.35 22.70
C LEU A 201 -7.61 11.45 21.80
N LEU A 202 -7.39 12.72 22.15
CA LEU A 202 -7.75 13.87 21.31
C LEU A 202 -7.07 13.79 19.92
N GLY A 203 -5.84 13.28 19.84
CA GLY A 203 -5.16 13.04 18.57
C GLY A 203 -5.82 11.94 17.73
N ALA A 204 -6.32 10.87 18.38
CA ALA A 204 -7.05 9.80 17.70
C ALA A 204 -8.44 10.25 17.19
N VAL A 205 -9.19 11.01 18.01
CA VAL A 205 -10.51 11.54 17.64
C VAL A 205 -10.43 12.53 16.48
N GLY A 206 -9.38 13.37 16.42
CA GLY A 206 -9.12 14.26 15.29
C GLY A 206 -8.89 13.56 13.94
N SER A 207 -8.65 12.24 13.94
CA SER A 207 -8.58 11.41 12.73
C SER A 207 -9.89 10.70 12.36
N GLU A 208 -10.87 10.65 13.27
CA GLU A 208 -12.20 10.07 13.01
C GLU A 208 -13.23 11.11 12.49
N ASP A 209 -13.01 12.42 12.71
CA ASP A 209 -13.85 13.55 12.27
C ASP A 209 -13.69 13.93 10.76
N ASP A 210 -13.22 12.97 9.96
CA ASP A 210 -12.79 13.14 8.56
C ASP A 210 -13.94 13.04 7.52
N PRO A 211 -14.99 12.21 7.68
CA PRO A 211 -16.03 12.07 6.66
C PRO A 211 -16.92 13.30 6.48
N GLU A 212 -17.36 13.93 7.56
CA GLU A 212 -18.30 15.06 7.50
C GLU A 212 -17.61 16.32 6.97
N ARG A 213 -16.37 16.55 7.38
CA ARG A 213 -15.50 17.57 6.81
C ARG A 213 -15.26 17.34 5.31
N ARG A 214 -14.95 16.12 4.88
CA ARG A 214 -14.78 15.79 3.44
C ARG A 214 -16.07 16.02 2.66
N ARG A 215 -17.24 15.62 3.19
CA ARG A 215 -18.55 15.90 2.57
C ARG A 215 -18.75 17.40 2.35
N LYS A 216 -18.48 18.22 3.37
CA LYS A 216 -18.61 19.68 3.26
C LYS A 216 -17.63 20.28 2.25
N LEU A 217 -16.37 19.86 2.26
CA LEU A 217 -15.33 20.37 1.37
C LEU A 217 -15.56 19.96 -0.09
N LEU A 218 -15.82 18.67 -0.33
CA LEU A 218 -16.12 18.15 -1.65
C LEU A 218 -17.43 18.75 -2.18
N GLY A 219 -18.50 18.77 -1.38
CA GLY A 219 -19.77 19.40 -1.75
C GLY A 219 -19.61 20.87 -2.13
N SER A 220 -18.87 21.65 -1.34
CA SER A 220 -18.59 23.06 -1.66
C SER A 220 -17.78 23.22 -2.96
N ARG A 221 -16.85 22.29 -3.22
CA ARG A 221 -16.06 22.28 -4.46
C ARG A 221 -16.92 21.94 -5.69
N LEU A 222 -17.79 20.95 -5.57
CA LEU A 222 -18.72 20.55 -6.63
C LEU A 222 -19.68 21.70 -6.97
N MET A 223 -20.28 22.34 -5.96
CA MET A 223 -21.14 23.51 -6.17
C MET A 223 -20.40 24.64 -6.90
N ALA A 224 -19.17 24.96 -6.47
CA ALA A 224 -18.38 26.02 -7.11
C ALA A 224 -18.07 25.71 -8.57
N MET A 225 -17.80 24.45 -8.92
CA MET A 225 -17.57 24.03 -10.30
C MET A 225 -18.85 24.08 -11.15
N GLN A 226 -19.99 23.64 -10.63
CA GLN A 226 -21.29 23.68 -11.34
C GLN A 226 -21.66 25.10 -11.79
N VAL A 227 -21.31 26.12 -10.99
CA VAL A 227 -21.60 27.54 -11.33
C VAL A 227 -20.51 28.22 -12.17
N GLY A 228 -19.56 27.45 -12.74
CA GLY A 228 -18.53 27.95 -13.65
C GLY A 228 -17.15 28.19 -13.03
N GLY A 229 -16.90 27.70 -11.82
CA GLY A 229 -15.60 27.80 -11.15
C GLY A 229 -14.53 26.87 -11.71
N ALA A 230 -13.27 27.32 -11.73
CA ALA A 230 -12.16 26.52 -12.27
C ALA A 230 -11.73 25.39 -11.33
N ALA A 231 -11.63 25.66 -10.02
CA ALA A 231 -11.13 24.74 -8.98
C ALA A 231 -9.95 23.85 -9.46
N LEU A 232 -9.05 24.52 -10.19
CA LEU A 232 -7.83 24.08 -10.86
C LEU A 232 -6.73 25.04 -10.45
N ALA A 233 -5.51 24.53 -10.33
CA ALA A 233 -4.35 25.41 -10.29
C ALA A 233 -4.08 25.97 -11.70
N GLU A 234 -3.47 27.16 -11.78
CA GLU A 234 -3.19 27.88 -13.02
C GLU A 234 -2.47 27.01 -14.07
N ASP A 235 -1.50 26.22 -13.63
CA ASP A 235 -0.70 25.29 -14.42
C ASP A 235 -1.49 24.09 -14.97
N GLN A 236 -2.69 23.85 -14.45
CA GLN A 236 -3.59 22.78 -14.90
C GLN A 236 -4.76 23.32 -15.73
N MET A 237 -4.86 24.64 -15.89
CA MET A 237 -5.89 25.28 -16.70
C MET A 237 -5.73 24.90 -18.18
N PRO A 238 -6.83 24.58 -18.89
CA PRO A 238 -6.83 24.47 -20.34
C PRO A 238 -6.15 25.69 -21.00
N TYR A 239 -5.34 25.44 -22.02
CA TYR A 239 -4.71 26.51 -22.79
C TYR A 239 -5.78 27.42 -23.40
N GLY A 240 -5.59 28.74 -23.28
CA GLY A 240 -6.59 29.74 -23.65
C GLY A 240 -7.34 30.34 -22.46
N TRP A 241 -7.22 29.74 -21.26
CA TRP A 241 -7.79 30.29 -20.03
C TRP A 241 -6.75 30.46 -18.95
N GLU A 242 -6.96 31.47 -18.11
CA GLU A 242 -6.19 31.75 -16.90
C GLU A 242 -7.12 32.01 -15.73
N LEU A 243 -6.58 32.07 -14.51
CA LEU A 243 -7.35 32.53 -13.36
C LEU A 243 -7.37 34.05 -13.30
N GLU A 244 -8.56 34.62 -13.13
CA GLU A 244 -8.74 36.05 -12.94
C GLU A 244 -7.83 36.54 -11.81
N LYS A 245 -7.03 37.59 -12.06
CA LYS A 245 -6.15 38.16 -11.05
C LYS A 245 -6.78 39.40 -10.42
N ASP A 246 -6.64 39.55 -9.12
CA ASP A 246 -6.95 40.78 -8.40
C ASP A 246 -5.92 41.87 -8.71
N LYS A 247 -6.13 43.08 -8.17
CA LYS A 247 -5.21 44.22 -8.35
C LYS A 247 -3.79 43.96 -7.81
N ARG A 248 -3.57 42.90 -7.01
CA ARG A 248 -2.28 42.48 -6.45
C ARG A 248 -1.66 41.31 -7.23
N GLY A 249 -2.22 40.93 -8.39
CA GLY A 249 -1.75 39.82 -9.21
C GLY A 249 -2.08 38.43 -8.64
N ARG A 250 -2.96 38.34 -7.63
CA ARG A 250 -3.35 37.09 -6.98
C ARG A 250 -4.63 36.55 -7.58
N GLU A 251 -4.83 35.25 -7.55
CA GLU A 251 -6.06 34.63 -8.04
C GLU A 251 -7.30 35.14 -7.28
N ARG A 252 -8.25 35.72 -8.01
CA ARG A 252 -9.50 36.23 -7.47
C ARG A 252 -10.44 35.05 -7.23
N ARG A 253 -11.01 35.03 -6.01
CA ARG A 253 -11.98 34.01 -5.59
C ARG A 253 -13.32 34.66 -5.27
N VAL A 254 -14.39 34.15 -5.88
CA VAL A 254 -15.77 34.55 -5.57
C VAL A 254 -16.43 33.50 -4.69
N LYS A 255 -17.17 33.95 -3.67
CA LYS A 255 -17.74 33.09 -2.61
C LYS A 255 -18.55 31.90 -3.16
N THR A 256 -19.27 32.11 -4.25
CA THR A 256 -20.12 31.10 -4.90
C THR A 256 -19.39 30.30 -5.99
N LYS A 257 -18.51 30.93 -6.77
CA LYS A 257 -17.82 30.33 -7.93
C LYS A 257 -16.42 29.80 -7.63
N GLY A 258 -15.86 30.07 -6.47
CA GLY A 258 -14.44 29.79 -6.21
C GLY A 258 -13.54 30.59 -7.14
N LEU A 259 -12.53 29.94 -7.71
CA LEU A 259 -11.58 30.55 -8.65
C LEU A 259 -12.24 30.79 -10.01
N ILE A 260 -12.07 31.99 -10.57
CA ILE A 260 -12.74 32.40 -11.80
C ILE A 260 -11.83 32.17 -13.02
N PRO A 261 -12.27 31.38 -14.01
CA PRO A 261 -11.57 31.28 -15.29
C PRO A 261 -11.87 32.51 -16.16
N VAL A 262 -10.84 33.09 -16.77
CA VAL A 262 -10.91 34.15 -17.77
C VAL A 262 -10.20 33.70 -19.04
N ALA A 263 -10.76 34.02 -20.21
CA ALA A 263 -10.14 33.67 -21.48
C ALA A 263 -9.04 34.68 -21.87
N VAL A 264 -7.96 34.17 -22.43
CA VAL A 264 -6.77 34.93 -22.83
C VAL A 264 -6.76 35.10 -24.35
N ALA A 265 -7.17 36.27 -24.82
CA ALA A 265 -7.27 36.57 -26.26
C ALA A 265 -5.93 36.39 -27.00
N ALA A 266 -4.80 36.68 -26.33
CA ALA A 266 -3.47 36.54 -26.91
C ALA A 266 -3.16 35.10 -27.37
N ASN A 267 -3.76 34.07 -26.76
CA ASN A 267 -3.49 32.68 -27.12
C ASN A 267 -4.21 32.24 -28.41
N ALA A 268 -5.15 33.04 -28.93
CA ALA A 268 -5.99 32.67 -30.08
C ALA A 268 -5.19 32.24 -31.33
N PRO A 269 -4.12 32.95 -31.76
CA PRO A 269 -3.33 32.55 -32.92
C PRO A 269 -2.62 31.20 -32.73
N ALA A 270 -2.06 30.97 -31.53
CA ALA A 270 -1.37 29.73 -31.21
C ALA A 270 -2.34 28.53 -31.16
N LEU A 271 -3.52 28.72 -30.57
CA LEU A 271 -4.57 27.69 -30.54
C LEU A 271 -5.11 27.40 -31.94
N ALA A 272 -5.40 28.42 -32.74
CA ALA A 272 -5.88 28.25 -34.11
C ALA A 272 -4.88 27.45 -34.97
N ALA A 273 -3.59 27.80 -34.89
CA ALA A 273 -2.53 27.07 -35.60
C ALA A 273 -2.42 25.61 -35.13
N ALA A 274 -2.40 25.37 -33.81
CA ALA A 274 -2.27 24.03 -33.26
C ALA A 274 -3.46 23.11 -33.64
N TYR A 275 -4.70 23.62 -33.54
CA TYR A 275 -5.90 22.85 -33.88
C TYR A 275 -6.04 22.62 -35.39
N ALA A 276 -5.68 23.59 -36.24
CA ALA A 276 -5.64 23.38 -37.69
C ALA A 276 -4.62 22.30 -38.08
N MET A 277 -3.38 22.39 -37.58
CA MET A 277 -2.36 21.36 -37.82
C MET A 277 -2.80 19.99 -37.30
N HIS A 278 -3.50 19.94 -36.16
CA HIS A 278 -4.02 18.69 -35.63
C HIS A 278 -5.12 18.09 -36.50
N ALA A 279 -6.08 18.90 -36.96
CA ALA A 279 -7.13 18.47 -37.88
C ALA A 279 -6.56 17.97 -39.23
N GLU A 280 -5.53 18.64 -39.76
CA GLU A 280 -4.81 18.25 -41.00
C GLU A 280 -4.00 16.94 -40.88
N GLY A 281 -3.92 16.34 -39.69
CA GLY A 281 -3.16 15.11 -39.49
C GLY A 281 -1.65 15.29 -39.27
N LYS A 282 -1.16 16.52 -39.06
CA LYS A 282 0.28 16.78 -38.77
C LYS A 282 0.76 16.03 -37.53
N THR A 283 2.06 15.72 -37.45
CA THR A 283 2.63 15.00 -36.30
C THR A 283 2.68 15.88 -35.05
N TYR A 284 2.59 15.30 -33.86
CA TYR A 284 2.71 16.05 -32.60
C TYR A 284 4.08 16.74 -32.46
N GLU A 285 5.14 16.20 -33.09
CA GLU A 285 6.44 16.87 -33.18
C GLU A 285 6.34 18.20 -33.93
N SER A 286 5.73 18.19 -35.12
CA SER A 286 5.56 19.42 -35.91
C SER A 286 4.68 20.45 -35.21
N ILE A 287 3.64 19.99 -34.51
CA ILE A 287 2.80 20.85 -33.67
C ILE A 287 3.65 21.44 -32.53
N CYS A 288 4.46 20.64 -31.83
CA CYS A 288 5.34 21.13 -30.77
C CYS A 288 6.35 22.17 -31.27
N THR A 289 6.91 22.00 -32.47
CA THR A 289 7.80 22.99 -33.09
C THR A 289 7.08 24.30 -33.36
N ALA A 290 5.86 24.26 -33.91
CA ALA A 290 5.06 25.47 -34.11
C ALA A 290 4.73 26.16 -32.78
N LEU A 291 4.37 25.40 -31.75
CA LEU A 291 4.10 25.92 -30.40
C LEU A 291 5.34 26.54 -29.74
N ALA A 292 6.54 26.02 -30.01
CA ALA A 292 7.79 26.59 -29.50
C ALA A 292 8.09 27.98 -30.08
N GLU A 293 7.71 28.26 -31.33
CA GLU A 293 7.82 29.61 -31.92
C GLU A 293 6.84 30.59 -31.25
N PHE A 294 5.59 30.17 -31.02
CA PHE A 294 4.63 30.99 -30.26
C PHE A 294 5.05 31.23 -28.81
N GLU A 295 5.74 30.26 -28.19
CA GLU A 295 6.29 30.40 -26.84
C GLU A 295 7.44 31.41 -26.78
N LYS A 296 8.30 31.44 -27.80
CA LYS A 296 9.36 32.44 -27.95
C LYS A 296 8.80 33.87 -28.06
N ASP A 297 7.68 34.03 -28.76
CA ASP A 297 7.01 35.32 -28.91
C ASP A 297 6.14 35.70 -27.69
N GLY A 298 6.13 34.88 -26.63
CA GLY A 298 5.36 35.11 -25.41
C GLY A 298 3.85 34.96 -25.58
N VAL A 299 3.40 34.39 -26.72
CA VAL A 299 1.99 34.22 -27.06
C VAL A 299 1.36 33.10 -26.24
N MET A 300 2.11 32.04 -25.95
CA MET A 300 1.64 30.92 -25.13
C MET A 300 2.81 30.18 -24.50
N SER A 301 2.79 29.98 -23.18
CA SER A 301 3.82 29.20 -22.47
C SER A 301 3.35 27.80 -22.12
N ARG A 302 4.27 26.83 -22.13
CA ARG A 302 3.96 25.47 -21.70
C ARG A 302 3.60 25.42 -20.22
N ARG A 303 2.51 24.70 -19.92
CA ARG A 303 2.04 24.47 -18.55
C ARG A 303 2.30 23.02 -18.16
N SER A 304 3.30 22.81 -17.31
CA SER A 304 3.71 21.49 -16.83
C SER A 304 3.44 21.42 -15.33
N GLY A 305 2.27 20.92 -14.95
CA GLY A 305 1.72 21.05 -13.59
C GLY A 305 2.47 20.38 -12.43
N GLN A 306 3.69 19.86 -12.66
CA GLN A 306 4.61 19.37 -11.62
C GLN A 306 6.07 19.81 -11.83
N ARG A 307 6.40 20.48 -12.94
CA ARG A 307 7.76 20.86 -13.32
C ARG A 307 7.73 22.22 -14.01
N TYR A 308 8.14 23.26 -13.29
CA TYR A 308 8.14 24.65 -13.73
C TYR A 308 9.21 24.97 -14.78
N ASP A 309 10.03 23.98 -15.17
CA ASP A 309 11.24 24.09 -16.00
C ASP A 309 11.11 23.41 -17.37
N LEU A 310 9.89 23.13 -17.83
CA LEU A 310 9.65 22.45 -19.11
C LEU A 310 8.90 23.35 -20.09
N ASP A 311 9.65 23.91 -21.04
CA ASP A 311 9.17 24.70 -22.18
C ASP A 311 8.80 23.78 -23.37
N PHE A 312 8.04 24.28 -24.36
CA PHE A 312 7.87 23.59 -25.66
C PHE A 312 9.19 23.52 -26.41
N ALA A 313 10.00 24.59 -26.38
CA ALA A 313 11.32 24.62 -27.00
C ALA A 313 12.25 23.51 -26.48
N ALA A 314 12.21 23.23 -25.18
CA ALA A 314 13.00 22.17 -24.55
C ALA A 314 12.56 20.74 -24.94
N ALA A 315 11.39 20.59 -25.55
CA ALA A 315 10.88 19.31 -26.06
C ALA A 315 11.20 19.10 -27.55
N VAL A 316 11.56 20.15 -28.28
CA VAL A 316 11.94 20.06 -29.70
C VAL A 316 13.20 19.22 -29.86
N GLY A 317 13.18 18.28 -30.81
CA GLY A 317 14.28 17.33 -31.05
C GLY A 317 14.18 16.01 -30.28
N ASP A 318 13.28 15.88 -29.31
CA ASP A 318 12.93 14.61 -28.65
C ASP A 318 11.49 14.23 -29.00
N THR A 319 11.34 13.22 -29.85
CA THR A 319 10.05 12.70 -30.33
C THR A 319 9.02 12.48 -29.23
N PHE A 320 9.45 11.94 -28.09
CA PHE A 320 8.54 11.56 -27.00
C PHE A 320 8.13 12.76 -26.17
N ARG A 321 9.09 13.64 -25.86
CA ARG A 321 8.80 14.88 -25.13
C ARG A 321 7.96 15.83 -25.97
N ALA A 322 8.21 15.91 -27.28
CA ALA A 322 7.44 16.73 -28.21
C ALA A 322 6.00 16.21 -28.33
N TYR A 323 5.84 14.88 -28.41
CA TYR A 323 4.52 14.24 -28.38
C TYR A 323 3.73 14.61 -27.13
N ASP A 324 4.31 14.37 -25.94
CA ASP A 324 3.62 14.64 -24.68
C ASP A 324 3.32 16.13 -24.51
N ALA A 325 4.27 17.01 -24.87
CA ALA A 325 4.09 18.46 -24.79
C ALA A 325 2.92 18.93 -25.66
N ALA A 326 2.91 18.60 -26.95
CA ALA A 326 1.84 18.99 -27.86
C ALA A 326 0.49 18.36 -27.49
N LEU A 327 0.47 17.10 -27.06
CA LEU A 327 -0.77 16.44 -26.64
C LEU A 327 -1.45 17.16 -25.48
N THR A 328 -0.68 17.80 -24.59
CA THR A 328 -1.25 18.57 -23.47
C THR A 328 -2.12 19.74 -23.91
N VAL A 329 -2.05 20.21 -25.16
CA VAL A 329 -2.97 21.26 -25.67
C VAL A 329 -4.37 20.68 -25.87
N PHE A 330 -4.45 19.48 -26.43
CA PHE A 330 -5.69 18.84 -26.88
C PHE A 330 -6.34 17.97 -25.80
N GLN A 331 -5.56 17.38 -24.90
CA GLN A 331 -6.06 16.47 -23.87
C GLN A 331 -5.57 16.84 -22.48
N ALA A 332 -6.47 16.69 -21.50
CA ALA A 332 -6.09 16.73 -20.10
C ALA A 332 -5.42 15.42 -19.67
N HIS A 333 -4.70 15.45 -18.54
CA HIS A 333 -4.25 14.21 -17.92
C HIS A 333 -5.45 13.36 -17.50
N TRP A 334 -5.40 12.06 -17.80
CA TRP A 334 -6.48 11.13 -17.46
C TRP A 334 -6.56 10.96 -15.94
N PRO A 335 -7.69 11.27 -15.27
CA PRO A 335 -7.77 11.15 -13.82
C PRO A 335 -7.61 9.70 -13.35
N SER A 336 -6.89 9.51 -12.24
CA SER A 336 -6.74 8.20 -11.61
C SER A 336 -8.07 7.72 -11.05
N GLY A 337 -8.51 6.52 -11.41
CA GLY A 337 -9.78 5.93 -10.94
C GLY A 337 -10.94 6.01 -11.92
N ILE A 338 -10.74 6.59 -13.11
CA ILE A 338 -11.72 6.57 -14.21
C ILE A 338 -11.32 5.46 -15.20
N PRO A 339 -12.25 4.55 -15.57
CA PRO A 339 -12.00 3.54 -16.60
C PRO A 339 -11.47 4.17 -17.89
N ARG A 340 -10.56 3.50 -18.58
CA ARG A 340 -10.15 3.96 -19.91
C ARG A 340 -11.33 3.79 -20.87
N PRO A 341 -11.61 4.78 -21.74
CA PRO A 341 -12.72 4.67 -22.68
C PRO A 341 -12.46 3.56 -23.69
N THR A 342 -13.52 2.84 -24.05
CA THR A 342 -13.51 1.97 -25.22
C THR A 342 -13.51 2.83 -26.49
N PRO A 343 -12.80 2.41 -27.56
CA PRO A 343 -12.80 3.15 -28.81
C PRO A 343 -14.20 3.16 -29.43
N PRO A 344 -14.75 4.32 -29.82
CA PRO A 344 -15.98 4.37 -30.61
C PRO A 344 -15.72 3.84 -32.03
N ASP A 345 -16.79 3.39 -32.71
CA ASP A 345 -16.68 2.98 -34.09
C ASP A 345 -16.51 4.19 -35.04
N GLU A 346 -16.00 3.92 -36.24
CA GLU A 346 -15.70 4.98 -37.21
C GLU A 346 -16.96 5.72 -37.68
N ALA A 347 -18.11 5.02 -37.75
CA ALA A 347 -19.37 5.62 -38.16
C ALA A 347 -19.85 6.69 -37.16
N THR A 348 -19.75 6.40 -35.86
CA THR A 348 -20.09 7.33 -34.78
C THR A 348 -19.15 8.55 -34.78
N ILE A 349 -17.85 8.33 -35.07
CA ILE A 349 -16.90 9.45 -35.17
C ILE A 349 -17.24 10.36 -36.36
N VAL A 350 -17.56 9.77 -37.53
CA VAL A 350 -17.95 10.54 -38.72
C VAL A 350 -19.26 11.29 -38.50
N ALA A 351 -20.23 10.68 -37.81
CA ALA A 351 -21.48 11.33 -37.42
C ALA A 351 -21.22 12.58 -36.55
N TYR A 352 -20.35 12.46 -35.54
CA TYR A 352 -19.91 13.60 -34.74
C TYR A 352 -19.18 14.66 -35.56
N GLU A 353 -18.27 14.28 -36.47
CA GLU A 353 -17.59 15.22 -37.36
C GLU A 353 -18.55 15.98 -38.27
N SER A 354 -19.67 15.35 -38.65
CA SER A 354 -20.70 15.93 -39.52
C SER A 354 -21.67 16.88 -38.80
N GLY A 355 -21.68 16.94 -37.47
CA GLY A 355 -22.47 17.91 -36.73
C GLY A 355 -23.27 17.37 -35.54
N GLU A 356 -23.39 16.06 -35.39
CA GLU A 356 -24.21 15.44 -34.34
C GLU A 356 -23.71 15.74 -32.91
N ASP A 357 -24.60 15.60 -31.92
CA ASP A 357 -24.32 15.94 -30.52
C ASP A 357 -23.46 14.85 -29.86
N PRO A 358 -22.28 15.18 -29.33
CA PRO A 358 -21.44 14.22 -28.61
C PRO A 358 -22.11 13.59 -27.38
N ALA A 359 -23.12 14.21 -26.77
CA ALA A 359 -23.87 13.64 -25.64
C ALA A 359 -24.75 12.45 -26.04
N GLU A 360 -25.20 12.40 -27.29
CA GLU A 360 -26.01 11.30 -27.84
C GLU A 360 -25.15 10.17 -28.39
N LEU A 361 -23.95 10.50 -28.88
CA LEU A 361 -23.05 9.57 -29.56
C LEU A 361 -22.04 8.87 -28.65
N PHE A 362 -21.58 9.52 -27.57
CA PHE A 362 -20.41 9.07 -26.82
C PHE A 362 -20.67 8.90 -25.32
N THR A 363 -20.02 7.92 -24.70
CA THR A 363 -20.02 7.77 -23.23
C THR A 363 -19.30 8.95 -22.56
N TYR A 364 -19.51 9.15 -21.26
CA TYR A 364 -18.79 10.20 -20.51
C TYR A 364 -17.27 10.06 -20.61
N GLU A 365 -16.75 8.84 -20.58
CA GLU A 365 -15.32 8.58 -20.71
C GLU A 365 -14.81 8.96 -22.11
N GLN A 366 -15.57 8.68 -23.16
CA GLN A 366 -15.22 9.10 -24.51
C GLN A 366 -15.30 10.63 -24.66
N ARG A 367 -16.34 11.27 -24.09
CA ARG A 367 -16.48 12.74 -24.08
C ARG A 367 -15.35 13.43 -23.33
N LEU A 368 -14.81 12.83 -22.26
CA LEU A 368 -13.63 13.36 -21.55
C LEU A 368 -12.38 13.43 -22.44
N VAL A 369 -12.24 12.55 -23.43
CA VAL A 369 -11.12 12.55 -24.39
C VAL A 369 -11.14 13.80 -25.26
N ILE A 370 -12.34 14.31 -25.57
CA ILE A 370 -12.57 15.48 -26.42
C ILE A 370 -12.98 16.73 -25.63
N ALA A 371 -12.90 16.70 -24.29
CA ALA A 371 -13.42 17.76 -23.43
C ALA A 371 -12.79 19.15 -23.68
N ARG A 372 -11.53 19.23 -24.15
CA ARG A 372 -10.87 20.51 -24.46
C ARG A 372 -11.25 21.07 -25.83
N PRO A 373 -11.24 20.28 -26.93
CA PRO A 373 -11.87 20.71 -28.17
C PRO A 373 -13.32 21.17 -27.95
N GLU A 374 -14.10 20.44 -27.15
CA GLU A 374 -15.49 20.79 -26.84
C GLU A 374 -15.61 22.06 -25.98
N LEU A 375 -14.69 22.29 -25.03
CA LEU A 375 -14.60 23.54 -24.29
C LEU A 375 -14.36 24.74 -25.23
N LEU A 376 -13.43 24.62 -26.18
CA LEU A 376 -13.22 25.67 -27.19
C LEU A 376 -14.49 25.87 -28.04
N ARG A 377 -15.11 24.77 -28.49
CA ARG A 377 -16.26 24.78 -29.40
C ARG A 377 -17.53 25.39 -28.80
N THR A 378 -17.80 25.07 -27.53
CA THR A 378 -19.09 25.35 -26.86
C THR A 378 -18.98 26.31 -25.68
N GLY A 379 -17.77 26.54 -25.17
CA GLY A 379 -17.56 27.21 -23.89
C GLY A 379 -17.92 26.34 -22.68
N MET A 380 -18.27 25.05 -22.85
CA MET A 380 -18.57 24.14 -21.75
C MET A 380 -17.44 23.16 -21.50
N LEU A 381 -16.88 23.21 -20.29
CA LEU A 381 -15.87 22.25 -19.86
C LEU A 381 -16.56 21.05 -19.21
N LEU A 382 -16.51 19.89 -19.87
CA LEU A 382 -16.81 18.62 -19.23
C LEU A 382 -15.61 18.19 -18.37
N ARG A 383 -15.89 17.79 -17.14
CA ARG A 383 -14.87 17.39 -16.19
C ARG A 383 -15.32 16.24 -15.30
N ALA A 384 -14.35 15.46 -14.86
CA ALA A 384 -14.56 14.38 -13.92
C ALA A 384 -13.85 14.67 -12.60
N VAL A 385 -14.60 14.59 -11.51
CA VAL A 385 -14.09 14.78 -10.14
C VAL A 385 -14.25 13.46 -9.39
N VAL A 386 -13.12 12.84 -9.07
CA VAL A 386 -13.09 11.60 -8.29
C VAL A 386 -13.61 11.89 -6.88
N ASN A 387 -14.59 11.12 -6.43
CA ASN A 387 -15.08 11.19 -5.06
C ASN A 387 -13.99 10.69 -4.10
N ASP A 388 -13.67 11.47 -3.07
CA ASP A 388 -12.70 11.07 -2.04
C ASP A 388 -13.38 10.39 -0.84
N ILE A 389 -14.72 10.31 -0.86
CA ILE A 389 -15.57 9.73 0.18
C ILE A 389 -15.95 8.31 -0.22
N ARG A 390 -15.80 7.36 0.71
CA ARG A 390 -16.17 5.96 0.47
C ARG A 390 -17.65 5.75 0.72
N GLY A 391 -18.32 5.04 -0.18
CA GLY A 391 -19.71 4.63 -0.05
C GLY A 391 -20.50 4.90 -1.33
N ARG A 392 -21.37 3.96 -1.71
CA ARG A 392 -22.29 4.13 -2.84
C ARG A 392 -23.53 4.93 -2.46
N GLY A 393 -24.13 5.63 -3.43
CA GLY A 393 -25.38 6.37 -3.25
C GLY A 393 -25.24 7.68 -2.45
N LEU A 394 -24.02 8.21 -2.32
CA LEU A 394 -23.80 9.48 -1.64
C LEU A 394 -24.15 10.64 -2.58
N GLU A 395 -25.27 11.30 -2.34
CA GLU A 395 -25.61 12.54 -3.02
C GLU A 395 -24.85 13.72 -2.40
N LEU A 396 -24.13 14.47 -3.24
CA LEU A 396 -23.43 15.70 -2.84
C LEU A 396 -23.77 16.80 -3.84
N ALA A 397 -24.21 17.96 -3.32
CA ALA A 397 -24.55 19.12 -4.16
C ALA A 397 -25.58 18.81 -5.28
N GLY A 398 -26.55 17.92 -5.01
CA GLY A 398 -27.55 17.51 -6.00
C GLY A 398 -27.02 16.55 -7.07
N LEU A 399 -25.79 16.04 -6.92
CA LEU A 399 -25.17 15.11 -7.84
C LEU A 399 -24.98 13.75 -7.20
N THR A 400 -25.22 12.71 -7.99
CA THR A 400 -24.88 11.34 -7.65
C THR A 400 -23.61 10.94 -8.42
N PRO A 401 -22.59 10.40 -7.74
CA PRO A 401 -21.40 9.91 -8.42
C PRO A 401 -21.72 8.68 -9.27
N HIS A 402 -21.09 8.60 -10.44
CA HIS A 402 -21.14 7.44 -11.32
C HIS A 402 -20.08 6.42 -10.89
N TYR A 403 -20.47 5.15 -10.76
CA TYR A 403 -19.57 4.08 -10.34
C TYR A 403 -19.22 3.21 -11.55
N ALA A 404 -17.93 2.93 -11.72
CA ALA A 404 -17.44 2.15 -12.87
C ALA A 404 -17.91 0.69 -12.84
N ASP A 405 -17.90 0.08 -11.66
CA ASP A 405 -18.28 -1.31 -11.42
C ASP A 405 -18.70 -1.50 -9.95
N ASP A 406 -19.16 -2.69 -9.59
CA ASP A 406 -19.61 -3.06 -8.23
C ASP A 406 -18.55 -3.01 -7.13
N TYR A 407 -17.29 -2.82 -7.51
CA TYR A 407 -16.16 -2.65 -6.61
C TYR A 407 -15.73 -1.18 -6.47
N ASP A 408 -16.18 -0.30 -7.37
CA ASP A 408 -16.01 1.15 -7.26
C ASP A 408 -16.96 1.71 -6.19
N GLU A 409 -16.36 2.17 -5.10
CA GLU A 409 -17.05 2.73 -3.94
C GLU A 409 -16.96 4.23 -3.83
N LYS A 410 -16.10 4.82 -4.64
CA LYS A 410 -15.89 6.25 -4.65
C LYS A 410 -16.79 6.82 -5.75
N GLY A 411 -16.69 6.26 -6.95
CA GLY A 411 -17.35 6.83 -8.10
C GLY A 411 -16.80 8.21 -8.44
N VAL A 412 -17.37 8.77 -9.50
CA VAL A 412 -16.87 9.96 -10.17
C VAL A 412 -18.05 10.89 -10.44
N PHE A 413 -17.90 12.16 -10.10
CA PHE A 413 -18.85 13.20 -10.47
C PHE A 413 -18.48 13.75 -11.84
N TYR A 414 -19.39 13.65 -12.80
CA TYR A 414 -19.28 14.35 -14.08
C TYR A 414 -19.94 15.72 -13.96
N LEU A 415 -19.20 16.75 -14.35
CA LEU A 415 -19.59 18.15 -14.20
C LEU A 415 -19.39 18.85 -15.54
N GLU A 416 -20.38 19.65 -15.92
CA GLU A 416 -20.27 20.57 -17.04
C GLU A 416 -20.30 21.99 -16.49
N ALA A 417 -19.33 22.80 -16.89
CA ALA A 417 -19.18 24.17 -16.41
C ALA A 417 -18.97 25.13 -17.58
N ARG A 418 -19.78 26.19 -17.64
CA ARG A 418 -19.64 27.22 -18.67
C ARG A 418 -18.51 28.18 -18.35
N TRP A 419 -17.56 28.32 -19.27
CA TRP A 419 -16.44 29.26 -19.22
C TRP A 419 -16.56 30.28 -20.36
N PRO A 420 -16.15 31.54 -20.13
CA PRO A 420 -16.28 32.59 -21.14
C PRO A 420 -15.30 32.39 -22.29
N TRP A 421 -15.65 32.91 -23.48
CA TRP A 421 -14.72 33.09 -24.59
C TRP A 421 -13.96 34.42 -24.44
N PRO A 422 -12.83 34.60 -25.15
CA PRO A 422 -12.08 35.86 -25.08
C PRO A 422 -12.87 37.01 -25.70
N ILE A 423 -12.63 38.22 -25.20
CA ILE A 423 -13.16 39.45 -25.79
C ILE A 423 -12.07 40.04 -26.68
N ASP A 424 -12.42 40.36 -27.92
CA ASP A 424 -11.54 41.04 -28.86
C ASP A 424 -11.31 42.49 -28.39
N ALA A 425 -10.04 42.87 -28.20
CA ALA A 425 -9.67 44.16 -27.64
C ALA A 425 -9.96 45.35 -28.58
N GLY A 426 -10.07 45.12 -29.90
CA GLY A 426 -10.34 46.17 -30.89
C GLY A 426 -11.83 46.42 -31.11
N THR A 427 -12.66 45.40 -30.98
CA THR A 427 -14.12 45.46 -31.25
C THR A 427 -14.97 45.40 -29.98
N GLY A 428 -14.42 44.94 -28.85
CA GLY A 428 -15.15 44.72 -27.61
C GLY A 428 -16.17 43.57 -27.67
N GLN A 429 -16.20 42.81 -28.76
CA GLN A 429 -17.09 41.67 -28.93
C GLN A 429 -16.45 40.38 -28.43
N GLU A 430 -17.28 39.46 -27.94
CA GLU A 430 -16.85 38.09 -27.65
C GLU A 430 -16.36 37.45 -28.96
N MET A 431 -15.25 36.72 -28.90
CA MET A 431 -14.66 35.98 -30.01
C MET A 431 -14.94 34.48 -29.78
N PRO A 432 -16.07 33.95 -30.29
CA PRO A 432 -16.45 32.58 -30.05
C PRO A 432 -15.37 31.64 -30.54
N ARG A 433 -15.08 30.59 -29.76
CA ARG A 433 -14.13 29.53 -30.15
C ARG A 433 -12.72 30.04 -30.44
N PHE A 434 -12.35 31.21 -29.93
CA PHE A 434 -11.07 31.87 -30.23
C PHE A 434 -10.88 32.12 -31.75
N GLY A 435 -11.97 32.26 -32.50
CA GLY A 435 -11.95 32.42 -33.95
C GLY A 435 -11.68 31.13 -34.74
N ILE A 436 -11.64 29.97 -34.08
CA ILE A 436 -11.40 28.68 -34.72
C ILE A 436 -12.71 28.15 -35.34
N PRO A 437 -12.72 27.73 -36.61
CA PRO A 437 -13.92 27.13 -37.23
C PRO A 437 -14.41 25.88 -36.49
N ASP A 438 -15.73 25.69 -36.40
CA ASP A 438 -16.35 24.52 -35.72
C ASP A 438 -15.84 23.19 -36.30
N GLU A 439 -15.74 23.13 -37.63
CA GLU A 439 -15.27 21.97 -38.38
C GLU A 439 -13.85 21.54 -37.95
N ILE A 440 -12.94 22.50 -37.77
CA ILE A 440 -11.56 22.22 -37.35
C ILE A 440 -11.54 21.61 -35.94
N LEU A 441 -12.38 22.12 -35.02
CA LEU A 441 -12.48 21.59 -33.66
C LEU A 441 -13.06 20.17 -33.65
N ARG A 442 -14.09 19.92 -34.46
CA ARG A 442 -14.69 18.58 -34.62
C ARG A 442 -13.72 17.57 -35.24
N LEU A 443 -13.02 17.93 -36.31
CA LEU A 443 -12.01 17.06 -36.94
C LEU A 443 -10.85 16.75 -35.99
N SER A 444 -10.40 17.75 -35.23
CA SER A 444 -9.38 17.57 -34.19
C SER A 444 -9.87 16.61 -33.09
N ALA A 445 -11.08 16.79 -32.58
CA ALA A 445 -11.71 15.89 -31.63
C ALA A 445 -11.90 14.46 -32.19
N GLY A 446 -12.38 14.31 -33.42
CA GLY A 446 -12.51 13.02 -34.09
C GLY A 446 -11.16 12.30 -34.24
N ARG A 447 -10.08 13.03 -34.55
CA ARG A 447 -8.71 12.48 -34.53
C ARG A 447 -8.29 11.98 -33.13
N LEU A 448 -8.70 12.66 -32.05
CA LEU A 448 -8.45 12.19 -30.69
C LEU A 448 -9.23 10.91 -30.38
N LEU A 449 -10.49 10.82 -30.79
CA LEU A 449 -11.32 9.62 -30.61
C LEU A 449 -10.74 8.41 -31.37
N ARG A 450 -10.29 8.59 -32.61
CA ARG A 450 -9.58 7.56 -33.39
C ARG A 450 -8.24 7.11 -32.79
N SER A 451 -7.70 7.89 -31.84
CA SER A 451 -6.48 7.53 -31.11
C SER A 451 -6.74 6.64 -29.89
N ILE A 452 -8.00 6.50 -29.46
CA ILE A 452 -8.41 5.57 -28.40
C ILE A 452 -8.12 4.14 -28.88
N GLY A 453 -7.49 3.32 -28.04
CA GLY A 453 -7.20 1.91 -28.36
C GLY A 453 -6.00 1.66 -29.28
N ARG A 454 -5.43 2.67 -29.95
CA ARG A 454 -4.13 2.49 -30.64
C ARG A 454 -3.06 2.26 -29.58
N ARG A 455 -2.32 1.14 -29.69
CA ARG A 455 -1.14 0.87 -28.84
C ARG A 455 -0.25 2.10 -28.87
N ARG A 456 -0.19 2.85 -27.75
CA ARG A 456 0.83 3.89 -27.56
C ARG A 456 2.17 3.20 -27.85
N LYS A 457 3.00 3.78 -28.73
CA LYS A 457 4.43 3.43 -28.72
C LYS A 457 4.88 3.60 -27.26
N PRO A 458 5.59 2.62 -26.67
CA PRO A 458 5.91 2.66 -25.25
C PRO A 458 6.74 3.92 -24.97
N THR A 459 6.11 4.94 -24.40
CA THR A 459 6.75 6.17 -23.95
C THR A 459 6.89 6.11 -22.45
N GLY A 460 8.11 6.31 -21.95
CA GLY A 460 8.40 6.65 -20.56
C GLY A 460 7.96 5.65 -19.49
N GLY A 461 8.92 4.85 -19.01
CA GLY A 461 8.80 4.12 -17.75
C GLY A 461 8.03 2.80 -17.86
N LEU A 462 8.78 1.71 -18.06
CA LEU A 462 8.38 0.32 -17.77
C LEU A 462 7.95 0.06 -16.30
N ALA A 463 7.67 1.11 -15.51
CA ALA A 463 7.31 1.03 -14.09
C ALA A 463 5.80 1.04 -13.82
N HIS A 464 4.93 1.36 -14.79
CA HIS A 464 3.48 1.46 -14.55
C HIS A 464 2.55 0.68 -15.49
N VAL A 465 3.02 0.09 -16.59
CA VAL A 465 2.36 -1.11 -17.13
C VAL A 465 2.93 -2.27 -16.33
N ARG A 466 2.16 -2.81 -15.39
CA ARG A 466 2.61 -4.01 -14.70
C ARG A 466 2.68 -5.11 -15.76
N THR A 467 3.89 -5.54 -16.13
CA THR A 467 4.13 -6.70 -17.00
C THR A 467 3.45 -7.94 -16.43
N GLU A 468 3.23 -7.96 -15.12
CA GLU A 468 2.61 -9.04 -14.37
C GLU A 468 1.42 -8.53 -13.53
N ARG A 469 0.35 -9.31 -13.50
CA ARG A 469 -0.82 -9.10 -12.65
C ARG A 469 -1.20 -10.40 -11.95
N ARG A 470 -2.18 -10.33 -11.07
CA ARG A 470 -2.87 -11.54 -10.59
C ARG A 470 -3.61 -12.14 -11.78
N VAL A 471 -3.42 -13.44 -12.01
CA VAL A 471 -4.02 -14.11 -13.17
C VAL A 471 -5.53 -14.20 -13.02
N LEU A 472 -6.05 -14.48 -11.83
CA LEU A 472 -7.48 -14.49 -11.55
C LEU A 472 -7.89 -13.23 -10.76
N GLN A 473 -8.84 -12.47 -11.32
CA GLN A 473 -9.51 -11.31 -10.71
C GLN A 473 -10.92 -11.17 -11.32
N GLY A 474 -11.76 -10.26 -10.81
CA GLY A 474 -13.08 -9.99 -11.43
C GLY A 474 -14.13 -11.10 -11.22
N PHE A 475 -14.27 -11.60 -10.00
CA PHE A 475 -15.12 -12.77 -9.69
C PHE A 475 -16.64 -12.49 -9.71
N GLY A 476 -17.07 -11.23 -9.81
CA GLY A 476 -18.47 -10.84 -9.68
C GLY A 476 -19.06 -11.06 -8.29
N THR A 477 -20.38 -11.01 -8.18
CA THR A 477 -21.14 -11.35 -6.97
C THR A 477 -22.10 -12.51 -7.24
N TRP A 478 -22.39 -13.31 -6.22
CA TRP A 478 -23.35 -14.41 -6.29
C TRP A 478 -24.09 -14.56 -4.96
N GLU A 479 -25.18 -15.31 -4.96
CA GLU A 479 -25.96 -15.60 -3.76
C GLU A 479 -25.49 -16.91 -3.11
N LEU A 480 -25.33 -16.90 -1.80
CA LEU A 480 -25.04 -18.08 -0.99
C LEU A 480 -26.34 -18.80 -0.63
N ALA A 481 -26.22 -20.08 -0.25
CA ALA A 481 -27.35 -20.91 0.18
C ALA A 481 -28.12 -20.35 1.39
N ASP A 482 -27.54 -19.41 2.14
CA ASP A 482 -28.19 -18.73 3.28
C ASP A 482 -28.79 -17.36 2.92
N GLY A 483 -28.95 -17.05 1.62
CA GLY A 483 -29.58 -15.82 1.12
C GLY A 483 -28.68 -14.58 1.21
N ARG A 484 -27.42 -14.74 1.59
CA ARG A 484 -26.44 -13.64 1.61
C ARG A 484 -25.80 -13.47 0.24
N GLU A 485 -25.57 -12.23 -0.14
CA GLU A 485 -24.72 -11.90 -1.28
C GLU A 485 -23.26 -12.16 -0.89
N ALA A 486 -22.46 -12.69 -1.80
CA ALA A 486 -21.05 -12.98 -1.62
C ALA A 486 -20.18 -12.57 -2.81
N THR A 487 -18.89 -12.37 -2.56
CA THR A 487 -17.88 -12.13 -3.60
C THR A 487 -16.50 -12.57 -3.12
N LEU A 488 -15.56 -12.71 -4.05
CA LEU A 488 -14.17 -13.04 -3.75
C LEU A 488 -13.25 -11.87 -4.11
N ILE A 489 -12.55 -11.32 -3.11
CA ILE A 489 -11.70 -10.14 -3.29
C ILE A 489 -10.24 -10.45 -2.97
N ALA A 490 -9.36 -9.91 -3.79
CA ALA A 490 -7.93 -9.88 -3.59
C ALA A 490 -7.55 -9.10 -2.31
N ARG A 491 -6.86 -9.74 -1.37
CA ARG A 491 -6.23 -9.05 -0.23
C ARG A 491 -4.72 -9.03 -0.40
N MET A 492 -4.12 -7.85 -0.26
CA MET A 492 -2.67 -7.71 -0.19
C MET A 492 -2.28 -7.76 1.29
N ASN A 493 -1.59 -8.82 1.70
CA ASN A 493 -1.01 -8.92 3.03
C ASN A 493 0.48 -8.51 2.95
N ASN A 494 1.00 -7.85 3.99
CA ASN A 494 2.43 -7.47 4.11
C ASN A 494 3.41 -8.67 4.18
N ASN A 495 2.94 -9.89 3.93
CA ASN A 495 3.71 -11.13 3.96
C ASN A 495 4.14 -11.60 2.56
N GLY A 496 3.84 -10.85 1.50
CA GLY A 496 4.21 -11.19 0.12
C GLY A 496 3.36 -12.28 -0.55
N ARG A 497 2.34 -12.85 0.11
CA ARG A 497 1.44 -13.85 -0.51
C ARG A 497 0.17 -13.23 -1.10
N ALA A 498 -0.21 -13.68 -2.30
CA ALA A 498 -1.46 -13.29 -2.94
C ALA A 498 -2.62 -14.11 -2.37
N ASN A 499 -3.30 -13.58 -1.36
CA ASN A 499 -4.50 -14.22 -0.81
C ASN A 499 -5.77 -13.61 -1.41
N MET A 500 -6.83 -14.40 -1.37
CA MET A 500 -8.20 -14.08 -1.76
C MET A 500 -9.12 -14.28 -0.57
N VAL A 501 -10.15 -13.45 -0.45
CA VAL A 501 -11.06 -13.43 0.69
C VAL A 501 -12.48 -13.52 0.18
N LEU A 502 -13.20 -14.55 0.63
CA LEU A 502 -14.62 -14.69 0.39
C LEU A 502 -15.35 -13.80 1.41
N LEU A 503 -16.04 -12.79 0.91
CA LEU A 503 -16.88 -11.89 1.69
C LEU A 503 -18.35 -12.28 1.53
N GLY A 504 -19.14 -12.04 2.58
CA GLY A 504 -20.58 -12.17 2.53
C GLY A 504 -21.28 -11.07 3.32
N ARG A 505 -22.44 -10.64 2.81
CA ARG A 505 -23.31 -9.65 3.44
C ARG A 505 -24.79 -9.99 3.23
N ASN A 506 -25.65 -9.42 4.07
CA ASN A 506 -27.08 -9.50 3.85
C ASN A 506 -27.47 -8.60 2.66
N LYS A 507 -28.37 -9.08 1.82
CA LYS A 507 -28.89 -8.31 0.67
C LYS A 507 -29.64 -7.08 1.20
N PRO A 508 -29.35 -5.86 0.69
CA PRO A 508 -30.08 -4.67 1.12
C PRO A 508 -31.52 -4.68 0.57
N ALA A 509 -32.46 -4.15 1.35
CA ALA A 509 -33.90 -4.22 1.06
C ALA A 509 -34.34 -3.37 -0.15
N ASP A 510 -33.50 -2.44 -0.58
CA ASP A 510 -33.73 -1.47 -1.67
C ASP A 510 -33.08 -1.89 -3.00
N GLY A 511 -32.38 -3.03 -3.06
CA GLY A 511 -31.72 -3.55 -4.27
C GLY A 511 -30.45 -2.79 -4.68
N THR A 512 -30.12 -1.67 -4.03
CA THR A 512 -28.89 -0.91 -4.28
C THR A 512 -27.75 -1.39 -3.40
N SER A 513 -26.94 -2.28 -3.96
CA SER A 513 -25.79 -2.87 -3.27
C SER A 513 -24.61 -1.87 -3.16
N PRO A 514 -24.18 -1.46 -1.93
CA PRO A 514 -22.95 -0.69 -1.76
C PRO A 514 -21.71 -1.51 -2.17
N GLY A 515 -20.53 -0.91 -2.32
CA GLY A 515 -19.31 -1.70 -2.52
C GLY A 515 -18.90 -2.47 -1.25
N TRP A 516 -17.85 -3.29 -1.34
CA TRP A 516 -17.51 -4.32 -0.34
C TRP A 516 -16.51 -3.90 0.76
N THR A 517 -16.13 -2.62 0.84
CA THR A 517 -15.08 -2.16 1.78
C THR A 517 -15.56 -2.09 3.21
N ARG A 518 -16.86 -1.86 3.45
CA ARG A 518 -17.41 -1.95 4.81
C ARG A 518 -17.17 -3.35 5.37
N GLU A 519 -17.40 -4.37 4.54
CA GLU A 519 -17.20 -5.78 4.84
C GLU A 519 -15.71 -6.11 5.01
N LEU A 520 -14.83 -5.54 4.17
CA LEU A 520 -13.37 -5.66 4.32
C LEU A 520 -12.85 -5.00 5.61
N ALA A 521 -13.43 -3.87 6.00
CA ALA A 521 -13.11 -3.16 7.24
C ALA A 521 -13.65 -3.88 8.49
N GLN A 522 -14.60 -4.81 8.32
CA GLN A 522 -15.18 -5.64 9.38
C GLN A 522 -14.82 -7.13 9.22
N PRO A 523 -13.52 -7.49 9.23
CA PRO A 523 -13.04 -8.83 8.86
C PRO A 523 -13.43 -9.95 9.83
N LYS A 524 -14.09 -9.63 10.94
CA LYS A 524 -14.62 -10.60 11.92
C LYS A 524 -16.07 -11.03 11.61
N LYS A 525 -16.83 -10.20 10.89
CA LYS A 525 -18.25 -10.42 10.63
C LYS A 525 -18.52 -10.86 9.19
N CYS A 526 -17.79 -10.28 8.24
CA CYS A 526 -18.14 -10.40 6.82
C CYS A 526 -17.22 -11.33 6.03
N ILE A 527 -16.08 -11.77 6.58
CA ILE A 527 -15.19 -12.73 5.92
C ILE A 527 -15.67 -14.14 6.20
N LEU A 528 -16.04 -14.86 5.15
CA LEU A 528 -16.54 -16.22 5.23
C LEU A 528 -15.42 -17.26 5.11
N ALA A 529 -14.46 -17.05 4.21
CA ALA A 529 -13.27 -17.88 4.01
C ALA A 529 -12.09 -17.05 3.46
N THR A 530 -10.87 -17.56 3.55
CA THR A 530 -9.67 -16.97 2.91
C THR A 530 -8.92 -18.05 2.14
N LEU A 531 -8.76 -17.89 0.84
CA LEU A 531 -8.06 -18.85 -0.02
C LEU A 531 -6.74 -18.28 -0.54
N ASN A 532 -5.79 -19.16 -0.85
CA ASN A 532 -4.55 -18.76 -1.50
C ASN A 532 -4.76 -18.76 -3.02
N LEU A 533 -4.39 -17.67 -3.69
CA LEU A 533 -4.54 -17.54 -5.14
C LEU A 533 -3.69 -18.57 -5.89
N ASN A 534 -2.52 -18.94 -5.37
CA ASN A 534 -1.68 -19.92 -6.03
C ASN A 534 -2.30 -21.33 -6.03
N ALA A 535 -2.94 -21.72 -4.92
CA ALA A 535 -3.63 -22.98 -4.77
C ALA A 535 -4.88 -23.01 -5.64
N LEU A 536 -5.60 -21.88 -5.75
CA LEU A 536 -6.71 -21.73 -6.69
C LEU A 536 -6.25 -21.89 -8.14
N CYS A 537 -5.16 -21.23 -8.55
CA CYS A 537 -4.63 -21.37 -9.91
C CYS A 537 -4.21 -22.82 -10.21
N GLY A 538 -3.56 -23.49 -9.25
CA GLY A 538 -3.11 -24.87 -9.41
C GLY A 538 -4.25 -25.87 -9.50
N ASP A 539 -5.23 -25.79 -8.59
CA ASP A 539 -6.42 -26.65 -8.62
C ASP A 539 -7.25 -26.40 -9.88
N LEU A 540 -7.48 -25.13 -10.25
CA LEU A 540 -8.23 -24.78 -11.45
C LEU A 540 -7.56 -25.31 -12.73
N ALA A 541 -6.24 -25.16 -12.87
CA ALA A 541 -5.52 -25.70 -14.01
C ALA A 541 -5.65 -27.22 -14.13
N HIS A 542 -5.61 -27.92 -12.99
CA HIS A 542 -5.79 -29.35 -12.93
C HIS A 542 -7.22 -29.75 -13.35
N ARG A 543 -8.25 -29.08 -12.80
CA ARG A 543 -9.65 -29.37 -13.12
C ARG A 543 -10.03 -29.07 -14.58
N ILE A 544 -9.51 -27.98 -15.14
CA ILE A 544 -9.67 -27.68 -16.57
C ILE A 544 -9.04 -28.80 -17.41
N GLY A 545 -7.83 -29.24 -17.05
CA GLY A 545 -7.15 -30.36 -17.72
C GLY A 545 -7.95 -31.66 -17.68
N GLU A 546 -8.50 -32.04 -16.52
CA GLU A 546 -9.36 -33.21 -16.36
C GLU A 546 -10.63 -33.10 -17.20
N ALA A 547 -11.34 -31.96 -17.10
CA ALA A 547 -12.60 -31.74 -17.80
C ALA A 547 -12.43 -31.76 -19.33
N VAL A 548 -11.35 -31.19 -19.86
CA VAL A 548 -11.06 -31.24 -21.29
C VAL A 548 -10.64 -32.65 -21.72
N THR A 549 -9.80 -33.34 -20.94
CA THR A 549 -9.35 -34.71 -21.28
C THR A 549 -10.53 -35.69 -21.33
N ALA A 550 -11.51 -35.54 -20.44
CA ALA A 550 -12.72 -36.37 -20.42
C ALA A 550 -13.59 -36.23 -21.69
N GLN A 551 -13.42 -35.15 -22.46
CA GLN A 551 -14.15 -34.88 -23.71
C GLN A 551 -13.39 -35.34 -24.97
N ILE A 552 -12.17 -35.89 -24.82
CA ILE A 552 -11.35 -36.39 -25.92
C ILE A 552 -11.58 -37.89 -26.06
N ASP A 553 -12.02 -38.34 -27.24
CA ASP A 553 -12.06 -39.77 -27.59
C ASP A 553 -10.62 -40.27 -27.86
N PRO A 554 -10.06 -41.17 -27.03
CA PRO A 554 -8.69 -41.65 -27.21
C PRO A 554 -8.51 -42.50 -28.47
N ALA A 555 -9.58 -43.04 -29.07
CA ALA A 555 -9.53 -43.88 -30.26
C ALA A 555 -9.52 -43.10 -31.58
N ARG A 556 -9.85 -41.80 -31.54
CA ARG A 556 -9.88 -40.91 -32.70
C ARG A 556 -8.95 -39.73 -32.43
N LEU A 557 -7.83 -39.64 -33.15
CA LEU A 557 -6.99 -38.43 -33.20
C LEU A 557 -7.73 -37.29 -33.95
N ALA A 558 -8.89 -36.88 -33.44
CA ALA A 558 -9.78 -35.87 -34.02
C ALA A 558 -10.44 -35.03 -32.89
N PRO A 559 -10.75 -33.74 -33.13
CA PRO A 559 -11.08 -32.77 -32.08
C PRO A 559 -12.29 -33.17 -31.22
N ALA A 560 -12.27 -32.77 -29.94
CA ALA A 560 -13.34 -32.98 -28.98
C ALA A 560 -14.69 -32.58 -29.59
N SER A 561 -15.63 -33.52 -29.61
CA SER A 561 -16.98 -33.29 -30.13
C SER A 561 -17.86 -32.78 -29.00
N ALA A 562 -18.09 -31.47 -28.98
CA ALA A 562 -18.99 -30.84 -28.02
C ALA A 562 -20.30 -30.42 -28.71
N VAL A 563 -21.39 -30.44 -27.94
CA VAL A 563 -22.71 -29.96 -28.38
C VAL A 563 -22.67 -28.44 -28.47
N LEU A 564 -22.87 -27.87 -29.66
CA LEU A 564 -22.98 -26.43 -29.87
C LEU A 564 -24.24 -25.90 -29.19
N ARG A 565 -24.08 -24.90 -28.32
CA ARG A 565 -25.02 -23.77 -28.26
C ARG A 565 -24.36 -22.63 -29.04
N ALA A 566 -24.78 -22.42 -30.28
CA ALA A 566 -24.21 -21.39 -31.15
C ALA A 566 -24.55 -19.99 -30.62
N GLU A 567 -23.60 -19.03 -30.67
CA GLU A 567 -23.69 -17.60 -30.28
C GLU A 567 -25.00 -16.86 -30.63
N SER A 568 -25.82 -17.39 -31.54
CA SER A 568 -27.21 -16.98 -31.70
C SER A 568 -28.03 -17.06 -30.41
N THR A 569 -27.69 -17.96 -29.47
CA THR A 569 -28.36 -18.09 -28.16
C THR A 569 -28.12 -16.89 -27.27
N ASP A 570 -26.91 -16.35 -27.15
CA ASP A 570 -26.66 -15.23 -26.21
C ASP A 570 -27.35 -13.94 -26.66
N ARG A 571 -27.37 -13.65 -27.96
CA ARG A 571 -28.12 -12.51 -28.48
C ARG A 571 -29.63 -12.73 -28.34
N THR A 572 -30.11 -13.94 -28.60
CA THR A 572 -31.54 -14.29 -28.47
C THR A 572 -31.98 -14.33 -27.01
N GLU A 573 -31.12 -14.80 -26.10
CA GLU A 573 -31.33 -14.88 -24.65
C GLU A 573 -31.22 -13.49 -24.00
N HIS A 574 -30.30 -12.64 -24.46
CA HIS A 574 -30.24 -11.24 -24.06
C HIS A 574 -31.48 -10.45 -24.54
N VAL A 575 -31.91 -10.67 -25.79
CA VAL A 575 -33.16 -10.08 -26.32
C VAL A 575 -34.37 -10.62 -25.55
N ARG A 576 -34.42 -11.93 -25.24
CA ARG A 576 -35.47 -12.56 -24.45
C ARG A 576 -35.50 -12.03 -23.02
N ALA A 577 -34.36 -11.92 -22.35
CA ALA A 577 -34.24 -11.32 -21.02
C ALA A 577 -34.67 -9.85 -21.04
N GLY A 578 -34.29 -9.09 -22.08
CA GLY A 578 -34.74 -7.72 -22.29
C GLY A 578 -36.26 -7.62 -22.53
N LEU A 579 -36.86 -8.54 -23.27
CA LEU A 579 -38.31 -8.61 -23.50
C LEU A 579 -39.06 -8.96 -22.20
N LEU A 580 -38.55 -9.90 -21.40
CA LEU A 580 -39.13 -10.28 -20.12
C LEU A 580 -39.02 -9.16 -19.08
N ALA A 581 -37.87 -8.47 -19.00
CA ALA A 581 -37.70 -7.32 -18.13
C ALA A 581 -38.64 -6.15 -18.51
N ARG A 582 -38.84 -5.93 -19.82
CA ARG A 582 -39.82 -4.93 -20.31
C ARG A 582 -41.26 -5.36 -20.02
N ALA A 583 -41.57 -6.66 -20.10
CA ALA A 583 -42.89 -7.17 -19.72
C ALA A 583 -43.15 -6.98 -18.22
N GLU A 584 -42.14 -7.20 -17.38
CA GLU A 584 -42.24 -6.99 -15.93
C GLU A 584 -42.39 -5.51 -15.58
N ALA A 585 -41.65 -4.62 -16.25
CA ALA A 585 -41.82 -3.17 -16.10
C ALA A 585 -43.23 -2.70 -16.55
N ALA A 586 -43.76 -3.28 -17.63
CA ALA A 586 -45.12 -3.01 -18.10
C ALA A 586 -46.19 -3.50 -17.10
N ASP A 587 -45.99 -4.65 -16.44
CA ASP A 587 -46.88 -5.12 -15.38
C ASP A 587 -46.83 -4.23 -14.14
N GLN A 588 -45.65 -3.78 -13.73
CA GLN A 588 -45.51 -2.81 -12.62
C GLN A 588 -46.21 -1.48 -12.97
N ALA A 589 -46.10 -1.01 -14.21
CA ALA A 589 -46.83 0.15 -14.69
C ALA A 589 -48.35 -0.08 -14.68
N ALA A 590 -48.81 -1.27 -15.06
CA ALA A 590 -50.21 -1.64 -14.99
C ALA A 590 -50.73 -1.64 -13.54
N GLU A 591 -49.99 -2.26 -12.61
CA GLU A 591 -50.35 -2.25 -11.18
C GLU A 591 -50.41 -0.83 -10.60
N LYS A 592 -49.47 0.04 -10.98
CA LYS A 592 -49.45 1.45 -10.57
C LYS A 592 -50.70 2.18 -11.10
N SER A 593 -51.03 2.00 -12.38
CA SER A 593 -52.23 2.58 -12.98
C SER A 593 -53.53 2.01 -12.39
N GLU A 594 -53.58 0.74 -11.99
CA GLU A 594 -54.72 0.17 -11.27
C GLU A 594 -54.91 0.74 -9.87
N ARG A 595 -53.80 0.99 -9.15
CA ARG A 595 -53.86 1.67 -7.85
C ARG A 595 -54.32 3.11 -8.01
N ALA A 596 -53.83 3.83 -9.03
CA ALA A 596 -54.29 5.18 -9.36
C ALA A 596 -55.78 5.21 -9.72
N ALA A 597 -56.26 4.25 -10.54
CA ALA A 597 -57.66 4.11 -10.88
C ALA A 597 -58.54 3.83 -9.65
N ARG A 598 -58.07 2.98 -8.71
CA ARG A 598 -58.75 2.74 -7.44
C ARG A 598 -58.79 3.99 -6.57
N GLY A 599 -57.67 4.70 -6.45
CA GLY A 599 -57.58 5.96 -5.72
C GLY A 599 -58.56 7.00 -6.25
N ALA A 600 -58.59 7.21 -7.57
CA ALA A 600 -59.52 8.14 -8.22
C ALA A 600 -60.99 7.75 -8.04
N ARG A 601 -61.33 6.44 -8.00
CA ARG A 601 -62.70 6.00 -7.66
C ARG A 601 -63.08 6.32 -6.22
N THR A 602 -62.15 6.13 -5.28
CA THR A 602 -62.37 6.49 -3.88
C THR A 602 -62.56 7.99 -3.73
N SER A 603 -61.72 8.81 -4.38
CA SER A 603 -61.86 10.27 -4.39
C SER A 603 -63.18 10.72 -5.03
N ALA A 604 -63.62 10.08 -6.12
CA ALA A 604 -64.91 10.36 -6.74
C ALA A 604 -66.11 10.00 -5.85
N ALA A 605 -65.99 8.95 -5.02
CA ALA A 605 -67.03 8.57 -4.07
C ALA A 605 -67.11 9.57 -2.92
N LEU A 606 -65.97 10.01 -2.39
CA LEU A 606 -65.89 11.03 -1.34
C LEU A 606 -66.44 12.38 -1.81
N ALA A 607 -66.03 12.86 -3.00
CA ALA A 607 -66.54 14.12 -3.56
C ALA A 607 -68.06 14.07 -3.81
N ALA A 608 -68.60 12.91 -4.20
CA ALA A 608 -70.04 12.72 -4.35
C ALA A 608 -70.80 12.68 -3.01
N GLU A 609 -70.19 12.13 -1.94
CA GLU A 609 -70.74 12.19 -0.57
C GLU A 609 -70.75 13.63 -0.04
N ASP A 610 -69.78 14.45 -0.42
CA ASP A 610 -69.66 15.87 -0.05
C ASP A 610 -70.56 16.81 -0.90
N GLY A 611 -71.27 16.26 -1.89
CA GLY A 611 -72.23 17.00 -2.73
C GLY A 611 -71.63 17.75 -3.92
N ASP A 612 -70.35 17.56 -4.22
CA ASP A 612 -69.68 18.14 -5.39
C ASP A 612 -69.73 17.16 -6.58
N GLU A 613 -70.82 17.22 -7.34
CA GLU A 613 -71.04 16.31 -8.47
C GLU A 613 -70.10 16.56 -9.66
N GLU A 614 -69.57 17.78 -9.80
CA GLU A 614 -68.68 18.14 -10.92
C GLU A 614 -67.28 17.57 -10.68
N GLU A 615 -66.73 17.75 -9.47
CA GLU A 615 -65.44 17.18 -9.08
C GLU A 615 -65.51 15.63 -9.04
N ALA A 616 -66.63 15.07 -8.57
CA ALA A 616 -66.85 13.63 -8.63
C ALA A 616 -66.88 13.08 -10.07
N ALA A 617 -67.40 13.85 -11.03
CA ALA A 617 -67.42 13.44 -12.44
C ALA A 617 -66.01 13.46 -13.07
N GLU A 618 -65.17 14.45 -12.73
CA GLU A 618 -63.79 14.52 -13.17
C GLU A 618 -62.96 13.33 -12.64
N TYR A 619 -63.03 13.03 -11.34
CA TYR A 619 -62.31 11.87 -10.80
C TYR A 619 -62.81 10.53 -11.36
N ARG A 620 -64.09 10.39 -11.75
CA ARG A 620 -64.59 9.20 -12.47
C ARG A 620 -63.98 9.08 -13.87
N LYS A 621 -63.76 10.20 -14.55
CA LYS A 621 -63.11 10.25 -15.87
C LYS A 621 -61.64 9.84 -15.75
N ASP A 622 -60.93 10.35 -14.74
CA ASP A 622 -59.54 9.98 -14.46
C ASP A 622 -59.40 8.51 -14.07
N ALA A 623 -60.30 8.00 -13.24
CA ALA A 623 -60.36 6.58 -12.91
C ALA A 623 -60.57 5.70 -14.15
N SER A 624 -61.37 6.16 -15.10
CA SER A 624 -61.61 5.45 -16.36
C SER A 624 -60.37 5.50 -17.26
N SER A 625 -59.69 6.65 -17.36
CA SER A 625 -58.44 6.80 -18.11
C SER A 625 -57.35 5.90 -17.57
N HIS A 626 -57.10 5.90 -16.25
CA HIS A 626 -56.11 5.04 -15.63
C HIS A 626 -56.44 3.54 -15.76
N ALA A 627 -57.72 3.17 -15.77
CA ALA A 627 -58.14 1.79 -16.02
C ALA A 627 -57.96 1.36 -17.49
N VAL A 628 -57.98 2.29 -18.44
CA VAL A 628 -57.63 2.03 -19.84
C VAL A 628 -56.11 1.88 -19.98
N ASP A 629 -55.34 2.75 -19.35
CA ASP A 629 -53.87 2.68 -19.35
C ASP A 629 -53.35 1.38 -18.71
N ALA A 630 -53.95 0.94 -17.61
CA ALA A 630 -53.62 -0.34 -16.98
C ALA A 630 -53.88 -1.55 -17.89
N ARG A 631 -55.00 -1.53 -18.63
CA ARG A 631 -55.33 -2.59 -19.60
C ARG A 631 -54.36 -2.60 -20.78
N ARG A 632 -53.98 -1.42 -21.30
CA ARG A 632 -52.99 -1.29 -22.38
C ARG A 632 -51.63 -1.84 -21.94
N ALA A 633 -51.17 -1.48 -20.74
CA ALA A 633 -49.90 -1.95 -20.19
C ALA A 633 -49.88 -3.48 -19.96
N ARG A 634 -50.99 -4.08 -19.51
CA ARG A 634 -51.11 -5.56 -19.43
C ARG A 634 -51.07 -6.24 -20.79
N GLN A 635 -51.77 -5.70 -21.79
CA GLN A 635 -51.70 -6.24 -23.16
C GLN A 635 -50.30 -6.14 -23.74
N GLU A 636 -49.57 -5.06 -23.43
CA GLU A 636 -48.17 -4.92 -23.83
C GLU A 636 -47.27 -5.96 -23.14
N ALA A 637 -47.44 -6.19 -21.83
CA ALA A 637 -46.73 -7.23 -21.10
C ALA A 637 -46.99 -8.64 -21.67
N GLU A 638 -48.25 -8.97 -21.97
CA GLU A 638 -48.65 -10.23 -22.60
C GLU A 638 -47.99 -10.41 -23.97
N THR A 639 -48.00 -9.35 -24.80
CA THR A 639 -47.41 -9.37 -26.15
C THR A 639 -45.89 -9.54 -26.09
N LEU A 640 -45.22 -8.91 -25.12
CA LEU A 640 -43.78 -9.03 -24.90
C LEU A 640 -43.40 -10.45 -24.43
N ARG A 641 -44.23 -11.07 -23.57
CA ARG A 641 -44.06 -12.48 -23.16
C ARG A 641 -44.25 -13.45 -24.31
N GLN A 642 -45.25 -13.23 -25.15
CA GLN A 642 -45.49 -14.07 -26.32
C GLN A 642 -44.29 -14.02 -27.29
N ARG A 643 -43.75 -12.82 -27.55
CA ARG A 643 -42.53 -12.65 -28.35
C ARG A 643 -41.29 -13.32 -27.73
N ALA A 644 -41.19 -13.31 -26.39
CA ALA A 644 -40.12 -14.01 -25.68
C ALA A 644 -40.26 -15.55 -25.81
N ALA A 645 -41.49 -16.07 -25.81
CA ALA A 645 -41.79 -17.49 -26.00
C ALA A 645 -41.53 -17.97 -27.45
N ASP A 646 -41.86 -17.14 -28.44
CA ASP A 646 -41.62 -17.45 -29.86
C ASP A 646 -40.11 -17.54 -30.19
N LEU A 647 -39.27 -16.76 -29.49
CA LEU A 647 -37.79 -16.84 -29.59
C LEU A 647 -37.23 -18.14 -28.96
N ASP A 648 -37.87 -18.67 -27.92
CA ASP A 648 -37.48 -19.93 -27.27
C ASP A 648 -37.63 -21.13 -28.23
N GLN A 649 -38.74 -21.17 -28.99
CA GLN A 649 -39.03 -22.26 -29.93
C GLN A 649 -38.06 -22.31 -31.13
N GLN A 650 -37.33 -21.24 -31.43
CA GLN A 650 -36.37 -21.19 -32.54
C GLN A 650 -34.99 -21.78 -32.19
N THR A 651 -34.74 -22.11 -30.92
CA THR A 651 -33.38 -22.32 -30.37
C THR A 651 -33.00 -23.82 -30.23
N GLU A 652 -33.92 -24.77 -30.40
CA GLU A 652 -33.70 -26.21 -30.14
C GLU A 652 -33.19 -27.05 -31.32
N ARG A 653 -32.06 -26.68 -31.96
CA ARG A 653 -31.33 -27.64 -32.84
C ARG A 653 -29.86 -27.73 -32.45
N ALA A 654 -29.55 -28.68 -31.57
CA ALA A 654 -28.19 -29.07 -31.20
C ALA A 654 -27.43 -29.62 -32.43
N GLN A 655 -26.33 -28.95 -32.82
CA GLN A 655 -25.36 -29.45 -33.79
C GLN A 655 -24.05 -29.77 -33.06
N THR A 656 -23.34 -30.82 -33.48
CA THR A 656 -21.99 -31.16 -33.00
C THR A 656 -20.94 -30.36 -33.78
N ALA A 657 -19.97 -29.75 -33.09
CA ALA A 657 -18.83 -29.07 -33.75
C ALA A 657 -17.47 -29.33 -33.09
N ASN A 658 -16.43 -29.04 -33.88
CA ASN A 658 -15.03 -29.24 -33.55
C ASN A 658 -14.47 -28.04 -32.75
N VAL A 659 -13.76 -28.31 -31.66
CA VAL A 659 -13.24 -27.31 -30.70
C VAL A 659 -11.74 -27.04 -30.90
N ASN A 660 -11.28 -25.79 -30.69
CA ASN A 660 -9.85 -25.46 -30.67
C ASN A 660 -9.31 -25.42 -29.22
N LEU A 661 -8.49 -26.40 -28.86
CA LEU A 661 -7.94 -26.53 -27.50
C LEU A 661 -6.66 -25.71 -27.25
N SER A 662 -6.11 -24.99 -28.24
CA SER A 662 -4.86 -24.23 -28.07
C SER A 662 -4.98 -23.13 -27.02
N THR A 663 -6.11 -22.43 -26.97
CA THR A 663 -6.38 -21.38 -25.98
C THR A 663 -6.50 -21.97 -24.57
N THR A 664 -7.20 -23.09 -24.43
CA THR A 664 -7.34 -23.81 -23.16
C THR A 664 -6.01 -24.39 -22.67
N ALA A 665 -5.21 -24.96 -23.58
CA ALA A 665 -3.87 -25.45 -23.27
C ALA A 665 -2.94 -24.32 -22.79
N TYR A 666 -3.01 -23.16 -23.44
CA TYR A 666 -2.26 -21.97 -23.01
C TYR A 666 -2.72 -21.46 -21.64
N LEU A 667 -4.04 -21.43 -21.39
CA LEU A 667 -4.62 -21.06 -20.11
C LEU A 667 -4.17 -22.02 -18.98
N VAL A 668 -4.22 -23.34 -19.20
CA VAL A 668 -3.76 -24.35 -18.24
C VAL A 668 -2.27 -24.18 -17.94
N ALA A 669 -1.41 -24.09 -18.97
CA ALA A 669 0.02 -23.92 -18.78
C ALA A 669 0.35 -22.59 -18.06
N GLY A 670 -0.37 -21.51 -18.40
CA GLY A 670 -0.26 -20.23 -17.74
C GLY A 670 -0.67 -20.26 -16.27
N LEU A 671 -1.80 -20.90 -15.95
CA LEU A 671 -2.29 -21.05 -14.57
C LEU A 671 -1.36 -21.92 -13.72
N GLN A 672 -0.78 -22.99 -14.29
CA GLN A 672 0.25 -23.80 -13.62
C GLN A 672 1.48 -22.96 -13.28
N ARG A 673 1.96 -22.17 -14.24
CA ARG A 673 3.09 -21.26 -14.03
C ARG A 673 2.77 -20.17 -12.99
N ALA A 674 1.55 -19.65 -13.01
CA ALA A 674 1.07 -18.69 -12.02
C ALA A 674 0.96 -19.31 -10.62
N ALA A 675 0.57 -20.58 -10.51
CA ALA A 675 0.56 -21.32 -9.25
C ALA A 675 1.97 -21.42 -8.63
N SER A 676 3.00 -21.65 -9.45
CA SER A 676 4.40 -21.59 -8.99
C SER A 676 4.85 -20.17 -8.66
N ASN A 677 4.25 -19.15 -9.27
CA ASN A 677 4.58 -17.73 -9.08
C ASN A 677 3.54 -16.99 -8.23
N ASN A 678 3.08 -17.61 -7.13
CA ASN A 678 2.20 -16.98 -6.12
C ASN A 678 0.92 -16.33 -6.71
N GLY A 679 0.33 -16.95 -7.74
CA GLY A 679 -0.88 -16.47 -8.42
C GLY A 679 -0.66 -15.29 -9.38
N THR A 680 0.59 -14.96 -9.69
CA THR A 680 0.95 -13.85 -10.60
C THR A 680 1.49 -14.35 -11.93
N GLY A 681 1.16 -13.65 -13.00
CA GLY A 681 1.55 -13.99 -14.37
C GLY A 681 1.40 -12.80 -15.31
N PRO A 682 1.77 -12.96 -16.59
CA PRO A 682 1.71 -11.88 -17.57
C PRO A 682 0.31 -11.25 -17.65
N ALA A 683 0.25 -9.93 -17.89
CA ALA A 683 -1.03 -9.22 -18.06
C ALA A 683 -1.99 -9.90 -19.05
N ALA A 684 -1.47 -10.30 -20.21
CA ALA A 684 -2.23 -11.00 -21.24
C ALA A 684 -2.81 -12.35 -20.79
N LEU A 685 -2.13 -13.08 -19.91
CA LEU A 685 -2.67 -14.32 -19.33
C LEU A 685 -3.83 -14.03 -18.39
N GLY A 686 -3.75 -12.94 -17.62
CA GLY A 686 -4.87 -12.51 -16.76
C GLY A 686 -6.08 -12.04 -17.56
N GLU A 687 -5.87 -11.29 -18.64
CA GLU A 687 -6.94 -10.88 -19.56
C GLU A 687 -7.60 -12.10 -20.23
N LEU A 688 -6.81 -13.09 -20.62
CA LEU A 688 -7.33 -14.35 -21.15
C LEU A 688 -8.18 -15.11 -20.11
N ALA A 689 -7.72 -15.16 -18.85
CA ALA A 689 -8.49 -15.79 -17.79
C ALA A 689 -9.83 -15.08 -17.55
N ASP A 690 -9.84 -13.74 -17.49
CA ASP A 690 -11.06 -12.95 -17.31
C ASP A 690 -12.06 -13.15 -18.47
N ALA A 691 -11.55 -13.32 -19.71
CA ALA A 691 -12.39 -13.50 -20.90
C ALA A 691 -13.02 -14.90 -21.01
N HIS A 692 -12.40 -15.93 -20.42
CA HIS A 692 -12.82 -17.32 -20.57
C HIS A 692 -13.39 -17.95 -19.30
N LEU A 693 -13.21 -17.35 -18.13
CA LEU A 693 -13.70 -17.88 -16.84
C LEU A 693 -14.71 -16.93 -16.21
N HIS A 694 -15.97 -17.35 -16.15
CA HIS A 694 -17.06 -16.50 -15.65
C HIS A 694 -18.02 -17.29 -14.74
N SER A 695 -19.02 -16.58 -14.20
CA SER A 695 -20.06 -17.15 -13.33
C SER A 695 -19.49 -17.89 -12.10
N TRP A 696 -18.50 -17.28 -11.45
CA TRP A 696 -17.90 -17.82 -10.24
C TRP A 696 -18.92 -17.97 -9.12
N ASN A 697 -18.88 -19.11 -8.43
CA ASN A 697 -19.63 -19.35 -7.20
C ASN A 697 -18.68 -20.04 -6.21
N VAL A 698 -18.39 -19.39 -5.09
CA VAL A 698 -17.52 -19.95 -4.04
C VAL A 698 -18.28 -20.04 -2.72
N GLN A 699 -18.26 -21.24 -2.12
CA GLN A 699 -18.90 -21.54 -0.85
C GLN A 699 -17.90 -22.03 0.19
N ALA A 700 -18.01 -21.48 1.40
CA ALA A 700 -17.24 -21.97 2.54
C ALA A 700 -17.85 -23.27 3.08
N SER A 701 -17.05 -24.32 3.19
CA SER A 701 -17.46 -25.63 3.70
C SER A 701 -16.49 -26.15 4.75
N ARG A 702 -16.90 -27.18 5.48
CA ARG A 702 -16.08 -27.85 6.50
C ARG A 702 -16.33 -29.35 6.42
N ASP A 703 -15.25 -30.12 6.36
CA ASP A 703 -15.26 -31.57 6.45
C ASP A 703 -14.33 -32.04 7.59
N THR A 704 -14.04 -33.34 7.63
CA THR A 704 -13.11 -33.96 8.59
C THR A 704 -11.66 -33.54 8.40
N GLU A 705 -11.28 -33.09 7.20
CA GLU A 705 -9.91 -32.71 6.82
C GLU A 705 -9.63 -31.22 7.05
N GLY A 706 -10.67 -30.39 7.11
CA GLY A 706 -10.52 -28.99 7.51
C GLY A 706 -11.63 -28.05 7.03
N TYR A 707 -11.26 -26.79 6.90
CA TYR A 707 -12.09 -25.73 6.32
C TYR A 707 -11.69 -25.55 4.86
N TRP A 708 -12.68 -25.52 3.97
CA TRP A 708 -12.50 -25.47 2.53
C TRP A 708 -13.34 -24.35 1.91
N ALA A 709 -12.91 -23.91 0.75
CA ALA A 709 -13.69 -23.10 -0.17
C ALA A 709 -13.92 -23.94 -1.42
N ASN A 710 -15.16 -24.39 -1.60
CA ASN A 710 -15.59 -25.09 -2.80
C ASN A 710 -15.96 -24.04 -3.84
N TYR A 711 -15.42 -24.15 -5.05
CA TYR A 711 -15.72 -23.22 -6.12
C TYR A 711 -16.33 -23.95 -7.33
N GLU A 712 -17.18 -23.22 -8.03
CA GLU A 712 -17.72 -23.54 -9.33
C GLU A 712 -17.51 -22.35 -10.26
N VAL A 713 -17.09 -22.61 -11.49
CA VAL A 713 -16.82 -21.59 -12.51
C VAL A 713 -17.10 -22.18 -13.89
N LYS A 714 -17.58 -21.36 -14.82
CA LYS A 714 -17.77 -21.75 -16.21
C LYS A 714 -16.56 -21.39 -17.04
N LEU A 715 -16.11 -22.32 -17.87
CA LEU A 715 -15.06 -22.13 -18.86
C LEU A 715 -15.65 -22.08 -20.27
N ASP A 716 -15.42 -20.98 -20.97
CA ASP A 716 -15.74 -20.85 -22.39
C ASP A 716 -14.60 -21.38 -23.26
N VAL A 717 -14.87 -22.40 -24.06
CA VAL A 717 -13.90 -23.00 -25.00
C VAL A 717 -14.26 -22.65 -26.44
N PRO A 718 -13.37 -21.96 -27.19
CA PRO A 718 -13.65 -21.56 -28.58
C PRO A 718 -13.83 -22.75 -29.53
N VAL A 719 -14.83 -22.68 -30.40
CA VAL A 719 -15.05 -23.67 -31.47
C VAL A 719 -14.56 -23.17 -32.82
N LEU A 720 -14.03 -24.08 -33.65
CA LEU A 720 -13.39 -23.75 -34.94
C LEU A 720 -14.30 -23.02 -35.95
N PRO A 721 -15.62 -23.31 -36.06
CA PRO A 721 -16.51 -22.54 -36.92
C PRO A 721 -16.93 -21.16 -36.38
N GLY A 722 -16.53 -20.80 -35.15
CA GLY A 722 -17.03 -19.62 -34.42
C GLY A 722 -18.03 -20.00 -33.31
N GLY A 723 -17.97 -19.30 -32.18
CA GLY A 723 -18.74 -19.61 -30.96
C GLY A 723 -17.91 -20.20 -29.81
N VAL A 724 -18.58 -20.49 -28.69
CA VAL A 724 -17.99 -21.07 -27.48
C VAL A 724 -18.80 -22.26 -26.98
N VAL A 725 -18.10 -23.21 -26.35
CA VAL A 725 -18.70 -24.30 -25.57
C VAL A 725 -18.42 -24.03 -24.10
N GLN A 726 -19.47 -24.02 -23.29
CA GLN A 726 -19.34 -23.88 -21.83
C GLN A 726 -19.05 -25.23 -21.17
N ILE A 727 -18.02 -25.26 -20.35
CA ILE A 727 -17.66 -26.41 -19.50
C ILE A 727 -17.74 -25.96 -18.04
N ASP A 728 -18.53 -26.68 -17.24
CA ASP A 728 -18.61 -26.43 -15.80
C ASP A 728 -17.39 -27.02 -15.10
N ILE A 729 -16.65 -26.17 -14.39
CA ILE A 729 -15.46 -26.54 -13.64
C ILE A 729 -15.74 -26.40 -12.15
N ARG A 730 -15.54 -27.49 -11.40
CA ARG A 730 -15.74 -27.54 -9.95
C ARG A 730 -14.46 -27.97 -9.26
N GLY A 731 -14.13 -27.32 -8.16
CA GLY A 731 -12.95 -27.63 -7.37
C GLY A 731 -13.03 -27.21 -5.92
N ARG A 732 -11.96 -27.43 -5.17
CA ARG A 732 -11.90 -27.08 -3.74
C ARG A 732 -10.50 -26.63 -3.35
N VAL A 733 -10.43 -25.54 -2.57
CA VAL A 733 -9.17 -24.98 -2.06
C VAL A 733 -9.24 -24.83 -0.55
N ARG A 734 -8.13 -25.08 0.15
CA ARG A 734 -8.09 -25.00 1.62
C ARG A 734 -8.23 -23.56 2.12
N ASP A 735 -9.03 -23.35 3.16
CA ASP A 735 -9.13 -22.07 3.86
C ASP A 735 -7.89 -21.83 4.73
N VAL A 736 -7.15 -20.77 4.42
CA VAL A 736 -5.91 -20.32 5.07
C VAL A 736 -6.20 -19.73 6.45
N ARG A 737 -7.41 -19.19 6.68
CA ARG A 737 -7.79 -18.55 7.94
C ARG A 737 -8.66 -19.49 8.75
N THR A 738 -8.04 -20.37 9.53
CA THR A 738 -8.74 -21.15 10.56
C THR A 738 -9.53 -20.21 11.46
N ARG A 739 -10.87 -20.21 11.34
CA ARG A 739 -11.77 -19.52 12.29
C ARG A 739 -11.40 -19.97 13.69
N ARG A 740 -10.95 -19.05 14.55
CA ARG A 740 -10.90 -19.31 15.99
C ARG A 740 -12.33 -19.24 16.52
N PRO A 741 -12.86 -20.28 17.18
CA PRO A 741 -13.78 -20.03 18.27
C PRO A 741 -13.02 -19.24 19.34
N MET A 742 -13.64 -18.19 19.87
CA MET A 742 -13.26 -17.63 21.17
C MET A 742 -13.47 -18.74 22.20
N THR A 743 -12.42 -19.48 22.54
CA THR A 743 -12.24 -20.19 23.82
C THR A 743 -10.83 -20.78 23.86
N GLY A 744 -10.11 -20.49 24.95
CA GLY A 744 -8.67 -20.63 25.13
C GLY A 744 -8.07 -22.04 25.15
N LEU A 745 -8.62 -23.03 24.43
CA LEU A 745 -8.18 -24.43 24.56
C LEU A 745 -7.39 -25.02 23.38
N ARG A 746 -7.38 -24.41 22.18
CA ARG A 746 -6.55 -24.92 21.04
C ARG A 746 -5.18 -24.27 20.88
N GLY A 747 -4.88 -23.20 21.61
CA GLY A 747 -3.56 -22.55 21.58
C GLY A 747 -2.45 -23.47 22.09
N ALA A 748 -2.71 -24.19 23.18
CA ALA A 748 -1.73 -25.08 23.81
C ALA A 748 -1.40 -26.31 22.95
N VAL A 749 -2.39 -26.90 22.26
CA VAL A 749 -2.19 -28.15 21.49
C VAL A 749 -1.34 -27.94 20.22
N ALA A 750 -1.55 -26.84 19.48
CA ALA A 750 -0.74 -26.52 18.30
C ALA A 750 0.65 -25.93 18.65
N GLN A 751 0.77 -25.24 19.78
CA GLN A 751 2.06 -24.78 20.33
C GLN A 751 2.90 -25.96 20.80
N GLY A 752 2.29 -26.89 21.54
CA GLY A 752 2.91 -28.14 21.99
C GLY A 752 3.44 -28.96 20.82
N ALA A 753 2.60 -29.28 19.82
CA ALA A 753 3.01 -30.10 18.68
C ALA A 753 4.15 -29.48 17.83
N THR A 754 4.19 -28.15 17.72
CA THR A 754 5.26 -27.45 16.98
C THR A 754 6.57 -27.42 17.78
N ALA A 755 6.50 -27.11 19.07
CA ALA A 755 7.67 -27.13 19.96
C ALA A 755 8.23 -28.55 20.11
N GLU A 756 7.37 -29.56 20.23
CA GLU A 756 7.75 -30.97 20.22
C GLU A 756 8.44 -31.35 18.90
N THR A 757 7.91 -30.93 17.76
CA THR A 757 8.54 -31.19 16.46
C THR A 757 9.93 -30.55 16.33
N VAL A 758 10.14 -29.35 16.87
CA VAL A 758 11.44 -28.65 16.78
C VAL A 758 12.43 -29.17 17.84
N PHE A 759 11.97 -29.34 19.07
CA PHE A 759 12.84 -29.61 20.22
C PHE A 759 12.93 -31.11 20.54
N ALA A 760 11.83 -31.85 20.54
CA ALA A 760 11.84 -33.29 20.80
C ALA A 760 12.42 -34.08 19.62
N LYS A 761 12.00 -33.75 18.39
CA LYS A 761 12.59 -34.38 17.18
C LYS A 761 13.91 -33.74 16.75
N GLY A 762 14.32 -32.64 17.39
CA GLY A 762 15.60 -31.98 17.13
C GLY A 762 15.73 -31.34 15.75
N LEU A 763 14.61 -31.10 15.05
CA LEU A 763 14.62 -30.48 13.73
C LEU A 763 15.04 -29.01 13.81
N PRO A 764 15.92 -28.52 12.94
CA PRO A 764 16.24 -27.10 12.91
C PRO A 764 14.97 -26.32 12.53
N LEU A 765 14.78 -25.13 13.10
CA LEU A 765 13.60 -24.29 12.84
C LEU A 765 13.34 -24.07 11.34
N ASN A 766 14.39 -23.98 10.52
CA ASN A 766 14.27 -23.83 9.07
C ASN A 766 13.71 -25.07 8.36
N ALA A 767 13.84 -26.27 8.94
CA ALA A 767 13.22 -27.49 8.39
C ALA A 767 11.71 -27.57 8.69
N VAL A 768 11.23 -26.79 9.67
CA VAL A 768 9.80 -26.69 10.03
C VAL A 768 9.13 -25.50 9.34
N VAL A 769 9.91 -24.65 8.66
CA VAL A 769 9.38 -23.59 7.80
C VAL A 769 8.72 -24.24 6.60
N THR A 770 7.43 -23.99 6.44
CA THR A 770 6.68 -24.42 5.25
C THR A 770 6.48 -23.23 4.32
N ALA A 771 5.98 -23.51 3.11
CA ALA A 771 5.48 -22.47 2.21
C ALA A 771 4.53 -21.51 2.93
N ASP A 772 3.83 -21.98 3.99
CA ASP A 772 2.86 -21.23 4.76
C ASP A 772 3.35 -20.54 6.05
N LEU A 773 4.47 -20.98 6.63
CA LEU A 773 4.95 -20.54 7.95
C LEU A 773 6.43 -20.14 7.90
N ASN A 774 6.73 -18.84 7.78
CA ASN A 774 8.11 -18.35 7.79
C ASN A 774 8.76 -18.41 9.20
N ARG A 775 10.10 -18.45 9.25
CA ARG A 775 10.89 -18.57 10.50
C ARG A 775 10.47 -17.55 11.57
N LYS A 776 10.29 -16.30 11.18
CA LYS A 776 9.88 -15.21 12.07
C LYS A 776 8.49 -15.46 12.68
N THR A 777 7.55 -15.99 11.90
CA THR A 777 6.20 -16.32 12.37
C THR A 777 6.20 -17.58 13.23
N LEU A 778 6.95 -18.60 12.84
CA LEU A 778 7.18 -19.80 13.65
C LEU A 778 7.72 -19.42 15.05
N LEU A 779 8.77 -18.59 15.08
CA LEU A 779 9.35 -18.09 16.32
C LEU A 779 8.36 -17.24 17.13
N ASN A 780 7.75 -16.22 16.53
CA ASN A 780 6.93 -15.27 17.30
C ASN A 780 5.57 -15.83 17.73
N ARG A 781 4.97 -16.74 16.96
CA ARG A 781 3.60 -17.24 17.24
C ARG A 781 3.56 -18.59 17.94
N HIS A 782 4.58 -19.43 17.78
CA HIS A 782 4.59 -20.78 18.31
C HIS A 782 5.69 -20.97 19.36
N ILE A 783 6.94 -20.64 19.03
CA ILE A 783 8.09 -20.94 19.90
C ILE A 783 8.23 -19.96 21.07
N MET A 784 8.21 -18.64 20.83
CA MET A 784 8.36 -17.64 21.89
C MET A 784 7.22 -17.71 22.93
N PRO A 785 5.94 -17.86 22.55
CA PRO A 785 4.87 -18.09 23.51
C PRO A 785 5.06 -19.40 24.30
N TRP A 786 5.54 -20.47 23.66
CA TRP A 786 5.82 -21.75 24.33
C TRP A 786 6.97 -21.62 25.34
N LEU A 787 8.05 -20.91 24.99
CA LEU A 787 9.16 -20.64 25.91
C LEU A 787 8.68 -19.84 27.12
N SER A 788 7.81 -18.84 26.90
CA SER A 788 7.19 -18.09 27.99
C SER A 788 6.27 -18.94 28.86
N SER A 789 5.47 -19.84 28.27
CA SER A 789 4.55 -20.69 29.04
C SER A 789 5.27 -21.73 29.90
N HIS A 790 6.46 -22.19 29.49
CA HIS A 790 7.31 -23.11 30.23
C HIS A 790 8.39 -22.41 31.06
N GLN A 791 8.21 -21.11 31.33
CA GLN A 791 9.10 -20.31 32.19
C GLN A 791 10.59 -20.33 31.77
N VAL A 792 10.87 -20.47 30.47
CA VAL A 792 12.24 -20.40 29.94
C VAL A 792 12.67 -18.94 29.86
N SER A 793 13.27 -18.46 30.95
CA SER A 793 13.69 -17.07 31.15
C SER A 793 15.17 -16.84 30.86
N THR A 794 16.04 -17.81 31.14
CA THR A 794 17.49 -17.67 30.99
C THR A 794 17.90 -17.57 29.52
N ARG A 795 18.90 -16.73 29.25
CA ARG A 795 19.42 -16.53 27.89
C ARG A 795 20.05 -17.82 27.34
N GLY A 796 20.73 -18.56 28.20
CA GLY A 796 21.30 -19.88 27.92
C GLY A 796 20.26 -20.87 27.42
N ALA A 797 19.23 -21.16 28.21
CA ALA A 797 18.20 -22.14 27.84
C ALA A 797 17.46 -21.77 26.55
N ARG A 798 17.22 -20.46 26.31
CA ARG A 798 16.67 -20.00 25.03
C ARG A 798 17.60 -20.28 23.85
N CYS A 799 18.90 -20.03 24.02
CA CYS A 799 19.92 -20.30 23.01
C CYS A 799 20.00 -21.81 22.70
N ALA A 800 20.06 -22.64 23.75
CA ALA A 800 20.06 -24.10 23.65
C ALA A 800 18.89 -24.60 22.80
N LEU A 801 17.67 -24.17 23.10
CA LEU A 801 16.49 -24.63 22.40
C LEU A 801 16.39 -24.10 20.96
N VAL A 802 16.72 -22.83 20.72
CA VAL A 802 16.39 -22.13 19.46
C VAL A 802 17.47 -22.22 18.39
N ASP A 803 18.75 -22.16 18.76
CA ASP A 803 19.88 -22.03 17.80
C ASP A 803 20.97 -23.07 17.98
N HIS A 804 20.88 -23.95 18.99
CA HIS A 804 21.90 -24.96 19.19
C HIS A 804 21.94 -25.97 18.03
N PRO A 805 23.09 -26.16 17.37
CA PRO A 805 23.15 -26.99 16.18
C PRO A 805 22.93 -28.47 16.49
N LEU A 806 23.35 -28.93 17.68
CA LEU A 806 23.21 -30.33 18.10
C LEU A 806 21.78 -30.62 18.59
N PRO A 807 21.02 -31.51 17.92
CA PRO A 807 19.70 -31.97 18.36
C PRO A 807 19.65 -32.49 19.79
N GLU A 808 20.70 -33.17 20.23
CA GLU A 808 20.78 -33.89 21.49
C GLU A 808 20.78 -32.92 22.68
N VAL A 809 21.48 -31.79 22.56
CA VAL A 809 21.47 -30.72 23.56
C VAL A 809 20.08 -30.11 23.66
N ARG A 810 19.39 -29.90 22.53
CA ARG A 810 18.00 -29.40 22.49
C ARG A 810 17.06 -30.37 23.20
N GLN A 811 17.21 -31.67 22.96
CA GLN A 811 16.39 -32.72 23.56
C GLN A 811 16.60 -32.82 25.08
N VAL A 812 17.84 -32.73 25.57
CA VAL A 812 18.14 -32.72 27.01
C VAL A 812 17.46 -31.55 27.71
N VAL A 813 17.62 -30.33 27.18
CA VAL A 813 16.99 -29.13 27.77
C VAL A 813 15.47 -29.19 27.64
N TYR A 814 14.93 -29.73 26.54
CA TYR A 814 13.49 -29.88 26.37
C TYR A 814 12.88 -30.89 27.35
N ALA A 815 13.50 -32.06 27.53
CA ALA A 815 13.04 -33.10 28.45
C ALA A 815 12.98 -32.55 29.89
N ASP A 816 14.00 -31.79 30.31
CA ASP A 816 14.03 -31.11 31.60
C ASP A 816 12.96 -30.02 31.75
N VAL A 817 12.78 -29.16 30.74
CA VAL A 817 11.78 -28.08 30.77
C VAL A 817 10.34 -28.61 30.81
N THR A 818 10.09 -29.76 30.17
CA THR A 818 8.73 -30.31 30.03
C THR A 818 8.42 -31.46 30.99
N GLY A 819 9.43 -32.05 31.65
CA GLY A 819 9.29 -33.30 32.39
C GLY A 819 9.01 -34.51 31.50
N THR A 820 9.23 -34.41 30.18
CA THR A 820 8.96 -35.49 29.23
C THR A 820 10.09 -36.51 29.28
N ASP A 821 9.76 -37.78 29.49
CA ASP A 821 10.75 -38.86 29.37
C ASP A 821 11.12 -39.09 27.90
N MET A 822 12.42 -39.17 27.63
CA MET A 822 12.99 -39.33 26.29
C MET A 822 13.95 -40.52 26.27
N PRO A 823 13.48 -41.71 25.89
CA PRO A 823 14.27 -42.94 25.94
C PRO A 823 15.60 -42.85 25.17
N GLN A 824 15.63 -42.09 24.07
CA GLN A 824 16.84 -41.88 23.27
C GLN A 824 17.97 -41.17 24.04
N LEU A 825 17.65 -40.41 25.11
CA LEU A 825 18.66 -39.76 25.92
C LEU A 825 19.42 -40.73 26.82
N ALA A 826 18.90 -41.95 27.06
CA ALA A 826 19.60 -42.98 27.82
C ALA A 826 20.88 -43.48 27.12
N ALA A 827 21.01 -43.25 25.80
CA ALA A 827 22.22 -43.55 25.05
C ALA A 827 23.40 -42.61 25.40
N TYR A 828 23.15 -41.50 26.10
CA TYR A 828 24.18 -40.53 26.48
C TYR A 828 24.56 -40.61 27.97
N PRO A 829 25.85 -40.40 28.32
CA PRO A 829 26.29 -40.46 29.72
C PRO A 829 25.51 -39.50 30.62
N THR A 830 25.13 -39.97 31.81
CA THR A 830 24.40 -39.16 32.81
C THR A 830 25.17 -37.89 33.19
N ALA A 831 26.48 -38.01 33.44
CA ALA A 831 27.34 -36.86 33.76
C ALA A 831 27.33 -35.78 32.66
N TRP A 832 27.23 -36.17 31.38
CA TRP A 832 27.11 -35.21 30.28
C TRP A 832 25.75 -34.52 30.29
N ARG A 833 24.65 -35.28 30.46
CA ARG A 833 23.29 -34.70 30.51
C ARG A 833 23.12 -33.71 31.65
N GLU A 834 23.60 -34.06 32.84
CA GLU A 834 23.60 -33.17 34.02
C GLU A 834 24.40 -31.90 33.76
N HIS A 835 25.56 -32.02 33.11
CA HIS A 835 26.40 -30.88 32.75
C HIS A 835 25.73 -29.93 31.74
N ILE A 836 25.03 -30.47 30.74
CA ILE A 836 24.23 -29.66 29.79
C ILE A 836 23.17 -28.85 30.54
N LEU A 837 22.42 -29.49 31.45
CA LEU A 837 21.39 -28.81 32.23
C LEU A 837 21.99 -27.74 33.14
N ALA A 838 23.06 -28.06 33.87
CA ALA A 838 23.77 -27.10 34.72
C ALA A 838 24.24 -25.87 33.93
N THR A 839 24.78 -26.08 32.73
CA THR A 839 25.27 -25.00 31.87
C THR A 839 24.13 -24.09 31.39
N TYR A 840 23.06 -24.66 30.84
CA TYR A 840 22.03 -23.84 30.18
C TYR A 840 20.94 -23.30 31.12
N ARG A 841 20.81 -23.88 32.33
CA ARG A 841 19.96 -23.33 33.39
C ARG A 841 20.63 -22.22 34.19
N ASP A 842 21.95 -22.02 34.07
CA ASP A 842 22.65 -20.94 34.75
C ASP A 842 22.10 -19.56 34.35
N PRO A 843 21.47 -18.80 35.28
CA PRO A 843 21.00 -17.45 35.02
C PRO A 843 22.14 -16.46 34.76
N GLY A 844 23.33 -16.75 35.27
CA GLY A 844 24.55 -15.96 35.13
C GLY A 844 25.31 -16.22 33.83
N LEU A 845 24.87 -17.18 33.00
CA LEU A 845 25.55 -17.51 31.76
C LEU A 845 25.57 -16.30 30.81
N GLN A 846 26.72 -15.64 30.75
CA GLN A 846 27.01 -14.62 29.77
C GLN A 846 27.41 -15.34 28.47
N TRP A 847 26.40 -15.64 27.65
CA TRP A 847 26.59 -16.19 26.31
C TRP A 847 25.64 -15.48 25.35
N GLY A 848 26.06 -15.33 24.08
CA GLY A 848 25.32 -14.60 23.07
C GLY A 848 23.98 -15.25 22.66
N ASN A 849 23.35 -14.71 21.62
CA ASN A 849 22.17 -15.33 21.00
C ASN A 849 22.54 -16.38 19.94
N ALA A 850 23.76 -16.92 19.98
CA ALA A 850 24.24 -17.95 19.07
C ALA A 850 24.94 -19.03 19.90
N ALA A 851 24.75 -20.30 19.55
CA ALA A 851 25.40 -21.39 20.26
C ALA A 851 26.92 -21.34 20.07
N SER A 852 27.38 -21.02 18.86
CA SER A 852 28.79 -20.67 18.59
C SER A 852 28.91 -19.15 18.37
N PRO A 853 29.49 -18.39 19.32
CA PRO A 853 29.46 -16.93 19.29
C PRO A 853 30.56 -16.29 18.43
N ASP A 854 31.50 -17.08 17.90
CA ASP A 854 32.72 -16.61 17.25
C ASP A 854 33.06 -17.39 15.97
N ASP A 855 33.97 -16.85 15.18
CA ASP A 855 34.57 -17.54 14.04
C ASP A 855 35.70 -18.47 14.50
N THR A 856 35.52 -19.78 14.31
CA THR A 856 36.50 -20.82 14.65
C THR A 856 37.34 -21.30 13.46
N THR A 857 37.20 -20.69 12.28
CA THR A 857 37.84 -21.16 11.03
C THR A 857 39.36 -21.27 11.16
N LEU A 858 40.01 -20.21 11.63
CA LEU A 858 41.47 -20.20 11.82
C LEU A 858 41.92 -21.28 12.82
N VAL A 859 41.21 -21.44 13.93
CA VAL A 859 41.53 -22.43 14.96
C VAL A 859 41.47 -23.85 14.38
N ARG A 860 40.43 -24.14 13.60
CA ARG A 860 40.25 -25.45 12.97
C ARG A 860 41.32 -25.73 11.92
N GLN A 861 41.68 -24.74 11.11
CA GLN A 861 42.78 -24.87 10.14
C GLN A 861 44.11 -25.13 10.85
N LEU A 862 44.38 -24.41 11.95
CA LEU A 862 45.57 -24.62 12.77
C LEU A 862 45.64 -26.02 13.35
N ILE A 863 44.54 -26.50 13.96
CA ILE A 863 44.49 -27.83 14.54
C ILE A 863 44.66 -28.91 13.45
N ALA A 864 44.02 -28.75 12.30
CA ALA A 864 44.19 -29.66 11.16
C ALA A 864 45.64 -29.68 10.64
N THR A 865 46.33 -28.52 10.64
CA THR A 865 47.74 -28.40 10.24
C THR A 865 48.67 -29.07 11.24
N LEU A 866 48.49 -28.79 12.53
CA LEU A 866 49.27 -29.40 13.61
C LEU A 866 49.02 -30.91 13.75
N GLY A 867 47.88 -31.40 13.28
CA GLY A 867 47.54 -32.81 13.23
C GLY A 867 48.21 -33.59 12.09
N LEU A 868 48.83 -32.92 11.12
CA LEU A 868 49.51 -33.58 9.99
C LEU A 868 50.67 -34.46 10.50
N PRO A 869 50.86 -35.68 9.95
CA PRO A 869 51.87 -36.62 10.43
C PRO A 869 53.28 -36.01 10.56
N GLY A 870 53.75 -35.25 9.57
CA GLY A 870 55.09 -34.63 9.60
C GLY A 870 55.26 -33.51 10.63
N VAL A 871 54.21 -32.72 10.89
CA VAL A 871 54.23 -31.67 11.92
C VAL A 871 54.12 -32.28 13.32
N ARG A 872 53.34 -33.36 13.44
CA ARG A 872 53.09 -34.10 14.67
C ARG A 872 54.30 -34.97 15.09
N SER A 873 54.94 -35.66 14.15
CA SER A 873 56.05 -36.60 14.41
C SER A 873 57.30 -35.90 14.91
N ASP A 874 57.54 -34.65 14.50
CA ASP A 874 58.77 -33.93 14.82
C ASP A 874 58.76 -33.35 16.24
N GLY A 875 57.63 -33.39 16.96
CA GLY A 875 57.49 -32.87 18.34
C GLY A 875 57.80 -31.38 18.50
N ARG A 876 57.99 -30.68 17.38
CA ARG A 876 58.55 -29.34 17.27
C ARG A 876 57.48 -28.24 17.29
N GLY A 877 56.23 -28.58 16.96
CA GLY A 877 55.13 -27.62 16.78
C GLY A 877 55.38 -26.63 15.65
N LEU A 878 54.56 -25.58 15.57
CA LEU A 878 54.69 -24.52 14.54
C LEU A 878 55.08 -23.19 15.15
N GLU A 879 55.93 -22.42 14.47
CA GLU A 879 56.31 -21.08 14.92
C GLU A 879 55.13 -20.10 14.81
N ILE A 880 54.88 -19.35 15.89
CA ILE A 880 53.80 -18.36 15.97
C ILE A 880 53.93 -17.30 14.88
N LYS A 881 55.17 -16.88 14.54
CA LYS A 881 55.42 -15.89 13.48
C LYS A 881 55.04 -16.42 12.10
N SER A 882 55.34 -17.68 11.82
CA SER A 882 54.98 -18.33 10.55
C SER A 882 53.47 -18.49 10.40
N ILE A 883 52.79 -18.89 11.48
CA ILE A 883 51.32 -18.93 11.52
C ILE A 883 50.73 -17.54 11.28
N ALA A 884 51.20 -16.53 12.02
CA ALA A 884 50.71 -15.15 11.92
C ALA A 884 50.83 -14.62 10.48
N ARG A 885 51.97 -14.89 9.82
CA ARG A 885 52.22 -14.52 8.43
C ARG A 885 51.27 -15.23 7.46
N TYR A 886 51.11 -16.55 7.57
CA TYR A 886 50.27 -17.34 6.65
C TYR A 886 48.77 -17.07 6.84
N ALA A 887 48.33 -16.91 8.08
CA ALA A 887 46.92 -16.65 8.40
C ALA A 887 46.53 -15.16 8.25
N GLY A 888 47.49 -14.26 8.03
CA GLY A 888 47.23 -12.82 7.93
C GLY A 888 46.72 -12.21 9.24
N VAL A 889 47.18 -12.72 10.39
CA VAL A 889 46.77 -12.24 11.72
C VAL A 889 47.98 -11.81 12.54
N ALA A 890 47.77 -10.99 13.58
CA ALA A 890 48.84 -10.64 14.51
C ALA A 890 49.29 -11.86 15.33
N ALA A 891 50.57 -11.93 15.68
CA ALA A 891 51.12 -12.99 16.54
C ALA A 891 50.39 -13.10 17.89
N ASP A 892 49.87 -11.99 18.41
CA ASP A 892 49.10 -11.97 19.66
C ASP A 892 47.76 -12.70 19.53
N VAL A 893 47.12 -12.68 18.36
CA VAL A 893 45.90 -13.46 18.10
C VAL A 893 46.18 -14.97 18.20
N VAL A 894 47.37 -15.42 17.81
CA VAL A 894 47.79 -16.81 17.93
C VAL A 894 48.12 -17.15 19.38
N ARG A 895 48.79 -16.24 20.11
CA ARG A 895 49.05 -16.38 21.56
C ARG A 895 47.77 -16.48 22.37
N GLU A 896 46.75 -15.72 22.01
CA GLU A 896 45.42 -15.77 22.65
C GLU A 896 44.75 -17.15 22.53
N LEU A 897 45.10 -17.96 21.53
CA LEU A 897 44.61 -19.34 21.41
C LEU A 897 45.25 -20.31 22.42
N VAL A 898 46.38 -19.90 23.03
CA VAL A 898 47.11 -20.65 24.06
C VAL A 898 46.82 -20.08 25.45
N LEU A 899 46.85 -18.75 25.59
CA LEU A 899 46.57 -18.01 26.81
C LEU A 899 45.48 -16.97 26.52
N PRO A 900 44.21 -17.29 26.78
CA PRO A 900 43.10 -16.37 26.56
C PRO A 900 43.27 -15.03 27.28
N THR A 901 42.76 -13.98 26.64
CA THR A 901 42.65 -12.62 27.19
C THR A 901 41.18 -12.22 27.26
N SER A 902 40.81 -11.41 28.25
CA SER A 902 39.44 -10.93 28.39
C SER A 902 39.09 -9.95 27.25
N ARG A 903 38.05 -10.27 26.47
CA ARG A 903 37.61 -9.46 25.34
C ARG A 903 36.44 -8.55 25.74
N TYR A 904 36.63 -7.24 25.66
CA TYR A 904 35.58 -6.25 25.95
C TYR A 904 34.41 -6.36 24.95
N GLY A 905 33.18 -6.45 25.45
CA GLY A 905 31.95 -6.26 24.67
C GLY A 905 31.33 -7.51 23.99
N LEU A 906 31.98 -8.67 23.99
CA LEU A 906 31.41 -9.90 23.42
C LEU A 906 30.68 -10.79 24.43
N GLY A 907 30.83 -10.51 25.72
CA GLY A 907 30.12 -11.21 26.79
C GLY A 907 30.55 -12.67 26.98
N PHE A 908 31.64 -13.14 26.37
CA PHE A 908 32.28 -14.43 26.65
C PHE A 908 33.80 -14.31 26.47
N GLU A 909 34.58 -15.11 27.18
CA GLU A 909 36.03 -15.23 27.03
C GLU A 909 36.34 -16.43 26.12
N ARG A 910 37.28 -16.27 25.17
CA ARG A 910 37.68 -17.40 24.31
C ARG A 910 38.33 -18.46 25.17
N PRO A 911 37.98 -19.75 25.03
CA PRO A 911 38.68 -20.79 25.75
C PRO A 911 40.05 -21.07 25.12
N ARG A 912 40.87 -21.85 25.80
CA ARG A 912 42.15 -22.34 25.29
C ARG A 912 41.95 -23.43 24.24
N TYR A 913 42.69 -23.36 23.14
CA TYR A 913 42.66 -24.34 22.06
C TYR A 913 44.01 -25.03 21.82
N LEU A 914 45.13 -24.34 22.11
CA LEU A 914 46.49 -24.81 21.83
C LEU A 914 47.37 -24.77 23.09
N ALA A 915 48.55 -25.38 23.01
CA ALA A 915 49.60 -25.31 24.03
C ALA A 915 50.91 -24.79 23.44
N TYR A 916 51.74 -24.15 24.27
CA TYR A 916 53.11 -23.84 23.87
C TYR A 916 53.97 -25.11 23.81
N VAL A 917 54.99 -25.08 22.96
CA VAL A 917 56.07 -26.07 22.95
C VAL A 917 57.21 -25.54 23.83
N GLY A 918 57.48 -26.21 24.95
CA GLY A 918 58.53 -25.79 25.88
C GLY A 918 58.31 -24.40 26.51
N GLU A 919 59.35 -23.86 27.15
CA GLU A 919 59.26 -22.61 27.93
C GLU A 919 59.33 -21.33 27.08
N ARG A 920 59.91 -21.40 25.88
CA ARG A 920 60.19 -20.23 25.03
C ARG A 920 58.95 -19.55 24.44
N SER A 921 57.78 -20.20 24.50
CA SER A 921 56.47 -19.63 24.12
C SER A 921 56.43 -19.02 22.70
N ASP A 922 57.30 -19.48 21.80
CA ASP A 922 57.47 -19.03 20.42
C ASP A 922 56.83 -20.00 19.41
N ARG A 923 56.54 -21.23 19.84
CA ARG A 923 55.88 -22.27 19.04
C ARG A 923 54.67 -22.86 19.75
N VAL A 924 53.72 -23.35 18.95
CA VAL A 924 52.46 -23.93 19.43
C VAL A 924 52.26 -25.36 18.93
N GLN A 925 51.57 -26.16 19.73
CA GLN A 925 51.20 -27.55 19.47
C GLN A 925 49.77 -27.86 19.92
N LEU A 926 49.27 -29.03 19.52
CA LEU A 926 48.01 -29.57 20.04
C LEU A 926 48.13 -29.89 21.53
N ILE A 927 47.03 -29.78 22.24
CA ILE A 927 46.96 -30.14 23.66
C ILE A 927 46.91 -31.67 23.76
N SER A 928 47.83 -32.26 24.51
CA SER A 928 47.84 -33.71 24.77
C SER A 928 46.66 -34.12 25.66
N CYS A 929 46.09 -35.29 25.39
CA CYS A 929 45.06 -35.86 26.24
C CYS A 929 45.64 -36.26 27.60
N THR A 930 44.98 -35.85 28.68
CA THR A 930 45.39 -36.12 30.06
C THR A 930 44.75 -37.38 30.67
N HIS A 931 43.95 -38.12 29.90
CA HIS A 931 43.16 -39.27 30.39
C HIS A 931 43.77 -40.65 30.08
N GLY A 932 45.10 -40.73 29.87
CA GLY A 932 45.77 -42.01 29.62
C GLY A 932 45.58 -42.59 28.21
N CYS A 933 45.28 -41.75 27.21
CA CYS A 933 45.27 -42.18 25.81
C CYS A 933 46.71 -42.17 25.28
N GLU A 934 47.28 -43.34 24.97
CA GLU A 934 48.70 -43.51 24.57
C GLU A 934 49.15 -42.53 23.46
N GLN A 935 48.24 -42.08 22.59
CA GLN A 935 48.49 -41.07 21.56
C GLN A 935 47.35 -40.05 21.40
N GLY A 936 46.52 -39.86 22.42
CA GLY A 936 45.33 -39.01 22.32
C GLY A 936 45.70 -37.52 22.25
N LEU A 937 45.12 -36.80 21.29
CA LEU A 937 45.27 -35.35 21.13
C LEU A 937 43.91 -34.68 21.16
N CYS A 938 43.84 -33.47 21.73
CA CYS A 938 42.67 -32.62 21.69
C CYS A 938 42.61 -31.87 20.36
N ASP A 939 42.07 -32.53 19.34
CA ASP A 939 42.05 -32.17 17.93
C ASP A 939 40.64 -31.83 17.40
N LEU A 940 39.60 -31.96 18.21
CA LEU A 940 38.24 -31.58 17.86
C LEU A 940 37.90 -30.20 18.41
N VAL A 941 37.68 -29.21 17.55
CA VAL A 941 37.25 -27.87 17.96
C VAL A 941 35.74 -27.85 18.25
N ALA A 942 35.38 -27.47 19.47
CA ALA A 942 34.00 -27.31 19.90
C ALA A 942 33.85 -26.04 20.76
N LEU A 943 33.44 -24.92 20.13
CA LEU A 943 33.15 -23.67 20.82
C LEU A 943 31.66 -23.58 21.16
N TYR A 944 31.31 -24.14 22.31
CA TYR A 944 29.97 -24.11 22.91
C TYR A 944 30.06 -23.79 24.41
N PRO A 945 29.01 -23.23 25.03
CA PRO A 945 28.97 -22.93 26.46
C PRO A 945 29.43 -24.10 27.34
N GLU A 946 28.91 -25.30 27.07
CA GLU A 946 29.17 -26.50 27.87
C GLU A 946 30.60 -27.00 27.74
N VAL A 947 31.29 -26.67 26.64
CA VAL A 947 32.70 -27.04 26.44
C VAL A 947 33.59 -25.97 27.06
N SER A 948 33.32 -24.70 26.74
CA SER A 948 34.08 -23.54 27.20
C SER A 948 34.04 -23.33 28.71
N ALA A 949 33.02 -23.82 29.41
CA ALA A 949 32.97 -23.84 30.87
C ALA A 949 34.16 -24.58 31.51
N SER A 950 34.87 -25.43 30.76
CA SER A 950 36.11 -26.09 31.22
C SER A 950 37.36 -25.21 31.10
N GLY A 951 37.26 -24.03 30.47
CA GLY A 951 38.40 -23.23 30.04
C GLY A 951 39.02 -23.70 28.72
N TYR A 952 38.55 -24.79 28.12
CA TYR A 952 39.03 -25.33 26.86
C TYR A 952 37.95 -25.36 25.77
N GLY A 953 38.37 -25.19 24.52
CA GLY A 953 37.50 -25.24 23.34
C GLY A 953 37.79 -26.44 22.44
N VAL A 954 38.48 -27.45 22.98
CA VAL A 954 38.94 -28.64 22.25
C VAL A 954 38.63 -29.92 23.01
N ILE A 955 38.28 -30.98 22.28
CA ILE A 955 37.96 -32.31 22.80
C ILE A 955 38.95 -33.32 22.21
N CYS A 956 39.35 -34.33 22.99
CA CYS A 956 40.14 -35.45 22.49
C CYS A 956 39.31 -36.35 21.56
N SER A 957 39.71 -36.53 20.31
CA SER A 957 39.01 -37.44 19.38
C SER A 957 39.01 -38.91 19.80
N THR A 958 39.95 -39.33 20.65
CA THR A 958 40.08 -40.73 21.09
C THR A 958 39.14 -41.08 22.25
N CYS A 959 39.15 -40.29 23.33
CA CYS A 959 38.35 -40.56 24.53
C CYS A 959 37.15 -39.63 24.72
N TRP A 960 37.00 -38.63 23.85
CA TRP A 960 35.90 -37.66 23.89
C TRP A 960 35.79 -36.86 25.19
N ARG A 961 36.91 -36.65 25.88
CA ARG A 961 36.99 -35.85 27.11
C ARG A 961 37.79 -34.56 26.91
N LEU A 962 37.53 -33.59 27.78
CA LEU A 962 38.20 -32.27 27.82
C LEU A 962 39.49 -32.34 28.63
N PRO A 963 40.59 -31.68 28.22
CA PRO A 963 41.90 -31.85 28.84
C PRO A 963 42.05 -31.25 30.26
N ASN A 964 40.97 -30.77 30.88
CA ASN A 964 41.02 -30.12 32.19
C ASN A 964 41.18 -31.16 33.32
N THR A 965 42.35 -31.18 33.96
CA THR A 965 42.64 -32.01 35.13
C THR A 965 42.49 -31.27 36.46
N ALA A 966 42.32 -29.95 36.44
CA ALA A 966 42.25 -29.12 37.64
C ALA A 966 40.91 -29.27 38.38
N ASP A 967 39.82 -29.51 37.63
CA ASP A 967 38.51 -29.81 38.18
C ASP A 967 38.14 -31.28 37.87
N PRO A 968 38.07 -32.17 38.90
CA PRO A 968 37.82 -33.59 38.73
C PRO A 968 36.54 -33.92 37.95
N LYS A 969 35.54 -33.03 37.91
CA LYS A 969 34.29 -33.28 37.18
C LYS A 969 34.52 -33.49 35.68
N TRP A 970 35.54 -32.85 35.09
CA TRP A 970 35.80 -32.96 33.66
C TRP A 970 36.36 -34.32 33.26
N GLN A 971 36.92 -35.07 34.21
CA GLN A 971 37.42 -36.42 33.99
C GLN A 971 36.28 -37.44 33.84
N THR A 972 35.10 -37.15 34.40
CA THR A 972 33.93 -38.03 34.37
C THR A 972 32.99 -37.74 33.20
N ILE A 973 33.05 -36.54 32.62
CA ILE A 973 32.20 -36.12 31.50
C ILE A 973 32.79 -36.60 30.17
N VAL A 974 32.10 -37.52 29.51
CA VAL A 974 32.41 -37.97 28.13
C VAL A 974 31.44 -37.30 27.16
N PHE A 975 31.96 -36.50 26.24
CA PHE A 975 31.15 -35.83 25.22
C PHE A 975 30.75 -36.81 24.11
N PRO A 976 29.51 -36.77 23.58
CA PRO A 976 29.13 -37.66 22.50
C PRO A 976 29.84 -37.33 21.17
N ALA A 977 29.96 -38.33 20.30
CA ALA A 977 30.71 -38.22 19.03
C ALA A 977 30.22 -37.10 18.08
N ILE A 978 28.97 -36.67 18.25
CA ILE A 978 28.35 -35.55 17.51
C ILE A 978 29.12 -34.23 17.63
N TYR A 979 29.90 -34.05 18.71
CA TYR A 979 30.74 -32.87 18.91
C TYR A 979 31.93 -32.80 17.93
N GLY A 980 32.19 -33.87 17.17
CA GLY A 980 33.15 -33.84 16.05
C GLY A 980 32.63 -33.05 14.84
N ARG A 981 31.33 -32.70 14.80
CA ARG A 981 30.78 -31.82 13.77
C ARG A 981 31.18 -30.39 14.02
N SER A 982 31.47 -29.65 12.96
CA SER A 982 31.96 -28.28 13.05
C SER A 982 30.91 -27.27 12.66
N PHE A 983 30.83 -26.19 13.44
CA PHE A 983 29.87 -25.13 13.26
C PHE A 983 30.52 -23.77 13.44
N ASN A 984 29.95 -22.75 12.82
CA ASN A 984 30.44 -21.38 12.92
C ASN A 984 29.32 -20.36 13.05
N ARG A 985 29.70 -19.15 13.43
CA ARG A 985 28.82 -17.99 13.37
C ARG A 985 28.69 -17.44 11.95
N THR A 986 27.47 -17.13 11.50
CA THR A 986 27.21 -16.52 10.18
C THR A 986 27.49 -15.02 10.11
N SER A 987 27.19 -14.27 11.17
CA SER A 987 27.39 -12.81 11.21
C SER A 987 27.51 -12.29 12.65
N PRO A 988 28.37 -11.28 12.90
CA PRO A 988 28.42 -10.57 14.18
C PRO A 988 27.15 -9.74 14.47
N LYS A 989 26.33 -9.43 13.44
CA LYS A 989 25.06 -8.68 13.55
C LYS A 989 23.88 -9.51 13.05
N GLY A 990 22.82 -9.64 13.85
CA GLY A 990 21.59 -10.33 13.46
C GLY A 990 20.70 -10.72 14.62
N SER A 991 19.40 -10.89 14.36
CA SER A 991 18.45 -11.48 15.32
C SER A 991 18.24 -12.96 14.99
N LEU A 992 18.12 -13.80 16.03
CA LEU A 992 17.65 -15.20 15.90
C LEU A 992 16.30 -15.31 15.17
N ARG A 993 15.52 -14.22 15.20
CA ARG A 993 14.22 -14.07 14.54
C ARG A 993 14.33 -14.02 13.01
N ASP A 994 15.45 -13.53 12.50
CA ASP A 994 15.63 -13.25 11.07
C ASP A 994 16.39 -14.38 10.37
N ALA A 995 17.45 -14.92 10.98
CA ALA A 995 18.24 -16.02 10.44
C ALA A 995 18.88 -16.89 11.52
N VAL A 996 19.27 -18.12 11.16
CA VAL A 996 20.12 -18.99 11.98
C VAL A 996 21.48 -18.32 12.18
N GLN A 997 21.96 -18.29 13.42
CA GLN A 997 23.25 -17.65 13.73
C GLN A 997 24.40 -18.67 13.76
N THR A 998 24.12 -19.92 14.09
CA THR A 998 25.09 -21.03 14.11
C THR A 998 24.87 -21.98 12.93
N VAL A 999 25.81 -22.05 11.99
CA VAL A 999 25.69 -22.87 10.76
C VAL A 999 26.75 -23.96 10.68
N PRO A 1000 26.45 -25.12 10.05
CA PRO A 1000 27.44 -26.14 9.80
C PRO A 1000 28.49 -25.64 8.81
N ILE A 1001 29.74 -26.05 9.02
CA ILE A 1001 30.86 -25.74 8.12
C ILE A 1001 31.58 -27.02 7.70
N GLY A 1002 32.15 -27.01 6.50
CA GLY A 1002 32.92 -28.13 5.97
C GLY A 1002 34.18 -28.44 6.80
N PRO A 1003 34.83 -29.59 6.54
CA PRO A 1003 36.11 -29.95 7.17
C PRO A 1003 37.16 -28.85 6.91
N ALA A 1004 38.00 -28.57 7.90
CA ALA A 1004 39.05 -27.58 7.74
C ALA A 1004 40.17 -28.12 6.84
N VAL A 1005 40.64 -27.29 5.92
CA VAL A 1005 41.80 -27.60 5.07
C VAL A 1005 43.06 -27.19 5.85
N PRO A 1006 44.06 -28.07 6.01
CA PRO A 1006 45.35 -27.70 6.59
C PRO A 1006 46.00 -26.54 5.85
N MET A 1007 46.69 -25.66 6.56
CA MET A 1007 47.45 -24.58 5.98
C MET A 1007 48.75 -25.12 5.38
N ALA A 1008 49.11 -24.63 4.20
CA ALA A 1008 50.39 -24.93 3.56
C ALA A 1008 51.52 -24.08 4.18
N ILE A 1009 51.77 -24.25 5.49
CA ILE A 1009 52.88 -23.58 6.16
C ILE A 1009 54.15 -24.35 5.80
N VAL A 1010 54.96 -23.74 4.92
CA VAL A 1010 56.32 -24.18 4.66
C VAL A 1010 57.19 -23.60 5.78
N ASP A 1011 57.72 -24.44 6.65
CA ASP A 1011 58.74 -24.08 7.64
C ASP A 1011 60.07 -23.75 6.95
#